data_AF-A0A2I1HYZ1-F1
#
_entry.id   AF-A0A2I1HYZ1-F1
#
_cell.length_a   1.000
_cell.length_b   1.000
_cell.length_c   1.000
_cell.angle_alpha   90.00
_cell.angle_beta   90.00
_cell.angle_gamma   90.00
#
_symmetry.space_group_name_H-M   'P 1'
#
loop_
_entity.id
_entity.type
_entity.pdbx_description
1 polymer ?
#
loop_
_entity_poly.entity_id
_entity_poly.type
_entity_poly.pdbx_seq_one_letter_code
_entity_poly.pdbx_strand_id
1 'polypeptide(L)'
;MAGRAVRAPRTRRFAMRGIVAAALTGLALSGLVLVPGAARAEAPLETPGADSITFNRSEGRIGAAVLNDSGTDRTTVVADNSYFGIVPGMTVYNSADPNQRSVAYRAGYSQDWLDADTARSGDYWSYVTRGVAWDYHMAAYYRYPYYGEYTPDAISTSTTSALGYKPNNPGTVPLNSTFLIGAVRHNNFPIYSQIHWVHSSFDIRIGDLEESFPFDQQETDNDTDTTAVRRKGGPYEWVSRASAPRTCPSTAPYYALARSDHNWHCFKKVGEGKGRYDIYTDQPQYYPGSAGKPDQTPDSDDVLTIMKTTSDQTITVNGIPYRLVLYGFVPNADGNCPATPPAGSTPVSSFTTKESQASFGCLYGSFSQERYVRVAKALTEDSEQVGDAIPPFTFTTMGLGDWSAPTGTPLTTSVTADGFVDWKSFEDANLTPTAYGKAGAATSGYKAFMPGFSQFIIAETGPRIAGRFPLQYGAQGRFGPWKTSDDPNSAQWSLVDVTCLNGVGERVNVTRDAETGGVDFSQVAPASSPAALPITCTFTNREQTPKLRIQKDLESVEGATTDDITVTYRITATNDGTLAGVTGRLTDTPNFAPGLTVRSAAVATSVDGLDTATEQGAAASYVLTEGTAIEPGASSSWYIRMKVTRDSSAAGYSESLLECASSNDRLTPGHGLYNAVTGAYDHDGEANNEACAPARPRPIRIEKAGTQPVGTPNDDGTYPLDGAAFAIYDNEALAGDPVSVLDGGSRFVTAPLETGKTYWLVETRAPVGHALLPRPVAFHIEAGADADATTVIKTDFGADEGFSSVRVLPASGSLPGADRTPGIRVVDTQVGVLPKAGSIGIYPQLAGGAALLGLAGACAWRRRERTQAA
;
A
#
# COMPACT_ATOMS: atom_id res chain seq x y z
N MET A 1 73.83 35.47 -11.06
CA MET A 1 72.79 35.95 -12.00
C MET A 1 73.15 35.47 -13.39
N ALA A 2 72.49 34.39 -13.83
CA ALA A 2 72.66 33.71 -15.12
C ALA A 2 71.38 32.86 -15.29
N GLY A 3 70.75 32.63 -16.44
CA GLY A 3 71.09 32.88 -17.84
C GLY A 3 70.41 31.77 -18.67
N ARG A 4 69.62 32.18 -19.68
CA ARG A 4 69.08 31.46 -20.88
C ARG A 4 69.64 30.05 -21.20
N ALA A 5 68.99 29.11 -21.90
CA ALA A 5 67.66 28.89 -22.48
C ALA A 5 67.65 27.52 -23.25
N VAL A 6 66.47 27.07 -23.73
CA VAL A 6 66.18 26.21 -24.93
C VAL A 6 66.03 24.66 -24.81
N ARG A 7 64.76 24.23 -25.07
CA ARG A 7 64.14 23.10 -25.83
C ARG A 7 64.56 21.59 -25.71
N ALA A 8 63.53 20.81 -25.30
CA ALA A 8 62.90 19.59 -25.93
C ALA A 8 63.62 18.21 -25.92
N PRO A 9 62.95 17.06 -26.25
CA PRO A 9 61.67 16.47 -25.77
C PRO A 9 61.74 14.91 -25.54
N ARG A 10 60.57 14.25 -25.35
CA ARG A 10 60.20 12.82 -25.60
C ARG A 10 60.29 11.74 -24.49
N THR A 11 59.10 11.30 -24.07
CA THR A 11 58.55 9.92 -23.97
C THR A 11 59.48 8.72 -23.68
N ARG A 12 59.11 7.89 -22.68
CA ARG A 12 58.81 6.45 -22.85
C ARG A 12 58.27 5.80 -21.56
N ARG A 13 57.21 4.99 -21.74
CA ARG A 13 56.64 4.01 -20.79
C ARG A 13 57.60 2.82 -20.63
N PHE A 14 57.76 2.30 -19.42
CA PHE A 14 58.01 0.89 -19.06
C PHE A 14 57.70 0.77 -17.55
N ALA A 15 56.61 0.11 -17.14
CA ALA A 15 56.50 -1.32 -16.84
C ALA A 15 57.31 -1.76 -15.60
N MET A 16 56.63 -2.02 -14.48
CA MET A 16 56.88 -3.07 -13.46
C MET A 16 55.90 -2.84 -12.30
N ARG A 17 54.96 -3.75 -12.01
CA ARG A 17 55.11 -4.93 -11.12
C ARG A 17 55.85 -4.59 -9.82
N GLY A 18 55.12 -4.65 -8.71
CA GLY A 18 55.67 -4.55 -7.36
C GLY A 18 54.59 -4.78 -6.32
N ILE A 19 54.29 -6.05 -6.07
CA ILE A 19 53.69 -6.55 -4.81
C ILE A 19 54.68 -6.25 -3.68
N VAL A 20 54.21 -5.88 -2.48
CA VAL A 20 54.65 -6.41 -1.15
C VAL A 20 53.97 -5.66 0.01
N ALA A 21 53.27 -6.46 0.82
CA ALA A 21 53.07 -6.45 2.30
C ALA A 21 52.46 -5.22 3.00
N ALA A 22 51.26 -5.38 3.58
CA ALA A 22 50.97 -5.75 4.99
C ALA A 22 50.92 -4.49 5.89
N ALA A 23 49.94 -4.26 6.76
CA ALA A 23 49.24 -5.18 7.63
C ALA A 23 47.90 -4.62 8.16
N LEU A 24 46.99 -5.55 8.50
CA LEU A 24 46.05 -5.58 9.64
C LEU A 24 45.29 -4.29 10.05
N THR A 25 43.97 -4.31 9.92
CA THR A 25 43.01 -4.50 11.04
C THR A 25 41.57 -4.43 10.52
N GLY A 26 40.68 -5.15 11.23
CA GLY A 26 39.43 -5.64 10.70
C GLY A 26 38.30 -4.61 10.58
N LEU A 27 37.31 -5.01 9.80
CA LEU A 27 35.88 -4.87 10.07
C LEU A 27 35.14 -5.64 8.96
N ALA A 28 34.46 -6.70 9.37
CA ALA A 28 33.46 -7.36 8.55
C ALA A 28 32.32 -6.36 8.31
N LEU A 29 32.06 -6.04 7.04
CA LEU A 29 30.76 -5.54 6.62
C LEU A 29 30.15 -6.53 5.65
N SER A 30 28.97 -6.99 6.05
CA SER A 30 28.02 -7.83 5.33
C SER A 30 27.84 -7.35 3.89
N GLY A 31 28.35 -8.12 2.95
CA GLY A 31 28.06 -7.95 1.52
C GLY A 31 26.67 -8.51 1.21
N LEU A 32 25.63 -7.72 1.50
CA LEU A 32 24.35 -7.81 0.79
C LEU A 32 24.62 -7.51 -0.68
N VAL A 33 24.69 -8.56 -1.51
CA VAL A 33 24.60 -8.40 -2.97
C VAL A 33 23.15 -8.06 -3.26
N LEU A 34 22.80 -6.79 -3.11
CA LEU A 34 21.66 -6.21 -3.80
C LEU A 34 21.99 -6.27 -5.29
N VAL A 35 21.41 -7.25 -5.97
CA VAL A 35 21.22 -7.16 -7.42
C VAL A 35 20.40 -5.88 -7.62
N PRO A 36 20.92 -4.84 -8.30
CA PRO A 36 20.11 -3.69 -8.63
C PRO A 36 19.06 -4.18 -9.60
N GLY A 37 17.83 -4.35 -9.11
CA GLY A 37 16.66 -4.45 -9.97
C GLY A 37 16.72 -3.29 -10.94
N ALA A 38 16.55 -3.56 -12.23
CA ALA A 38 16.51 -2.54 -13.26
C ALA A 38 15.61 -1.40 -12.77
N ALA A 39 16.19 -0.23 -12.52
CA ALA A 39 15.44 0.98 -12.18
C ALA A 39 14.51 1.24 -13.37
N ARG A 40 13.26 0.80 -13.22
CA ARG A 40 12.19 1.00 -14.20
C ARG A 40 12.00 2.51 -14.22
N ALA A 41 12.32 3.16 -15.34
CA ALA A 41 12.14 4.59 -15.48
C ALA A 41 10.68 4.92 -15.14
N GLU A 42 10.47 5.75 -14.13
CA GLU A 42 9.13 6.27 -13.80
C GLU A 42 8.59 6.99 -15.03
N ALA A 43 7.29 6.85 -15.29
CA ALA A 43 6.64 7.57 -16.37
C ALA A 43 6.89 9.09 -16.21
N PRO A 44 7.09 9.83 -17.31
CA PRO A 44 7.30 11.27 -17.24
C PRO A 44 6.10 11.95 -16.59
N LEU A 45 6.34 13.04 -15.86
CA LEU A 45 5.26 13.89 -15.34
C LEU A 45 4.55 14.57 -16.52
N GLU A 46 3.23 14.62 -16.49
CA GLU A 46 2.46 15.24 -17.55
C GLU A 46 2.81 16.73 -17.70
N THR A 47 2.84 17.21 -18.94
CA THR A 47 3.01 18.64 -19.22
C THR A 47 1.63 19.30 -19.19
N PRO A 48 1.45 20.41 -18.45
CA PRO A 48 0.20 21.17 -18.46
C PRO A 48 -0.21 21.60 -19.87
N GLY A 49 -1.52 21.75 -20.08
CA GLY A 49 -2.06 22.21 -21.36
C GLY A 49 -1.82 23.68 -21.65
N ALA A 50 -2.55 24.20 -22.65
CA ALA A 50 -2.42 25.61 -23.04
C ALA A 50 -2.72 26.53 -21.85
N ASP A 51 -1.87 27.54 -21.66
CA ASP A 51 -1.99 28.46 -20.53
C ASP A 51 -3.02 29.57 -20.78
N SER A 52 -3.28 29.93 -22.04
CA SER A 52 -4.16 31.05 -22.38
C SER A 52 -4.80 30.93 -23.77
N ILE A 53 -5.83 31.75 -24.00
CA ILE A 53 -6.49 31.93 -25.29
C ILE A 53 -6.77 33.42 -25.52
N THR A 54 -6.62 33.88 -26.76
CA THR A 54 -6.92 35.26 -27.17
C THR A 54 -8.23 35.30 -27.93
N PHE A 55 -9.12 36.20 -27.51
CA PHE A 55 -10.36 36.50 -28.20
C PHE A 55 -10.28 37.85 -28.91
N ASN A 56 -10.85 37.93 -30.11
CA ASN A 56 -10.96 39.15 -30.91
C ASN A 56 -12.39 39.72 -30.94
N ARG A 57 -13.34 39.04 -30.29
CA ARG A 57 -14.74 39.42 -30.22
C ARG A 57 -15.24 39.18 -28.80
N SER A 58 -15.81 40.23 -28.20
CA SER A 58 -16.54 40.15 -26.94
C SER A 58 -17.76 41.04 -27.03
N GLU A 59 -18.95 40.46 -26.89
CA GLU A 59 -20.21 41.17 -26.92
C GLU A 59 -21.11 40.66 -25.79
N GLY A 60 -22.03 41.49 -25.34
CA GLY A 60 -22.98 41.11 -24.32
C GLY A 60 -24.26 41.92 -24.38
N ARG A 61 -25.32 41.40 -23.78
CA ARG A 61 -26.59 42.12 -23.66
C ARG A 61 -27.47 41.56 -22.55
N ILE A 62 -28.49 42.33 -22.18
CA ILE A 62 -29.66 41.77 -21.51
C ILE A 62 -30.48 41.00 -22.55
N GLY A 63 -30.70 39.71 -22.28
CA GLY A 63 -31.46 38.80 -23.13
C GLY A 63 -32.96 39.06 -23.11
N ALA A 64 -33.72 38.12 -23.68
CA ALA A 64 -35.18 38.24 -23.66
C ALA A 64 -35.70 38.16 -22.21
N ALA A 65 -36.66 39.03 -21.88
CA ALA A 65 -37.22 39.11 -20.54
C ALA A 65 -38.69 38.66 -20.49
N VAL A 66 -39.06 37.98 -19.41
CA VAL A 66 -40.45 37.75 -18.98
C VAL A 66 -40.68 38.55 -17.70
N LEU A 67 -41.64 39.47 -17.77
CA LEU A 67 -42.01 40.38 -16.70
C LEU A 67 -43.39 39.97 -16.17
N ASN A 68 -43.49 39.61 -14.89
CA ASN A 68 -44.73 39.17 -14.27
C ASN A 68 -44.69 39.21 -12.74
N ASP A 69 -45.74 38.68 -12.11
CA ASP A 69 -45.93 38.68 -10.67
C ASP A 69 -45.62 37.32 -10.00
N SER A 70 -44.76 36.50 -10.58
CA SER A 70 -44.48 35.14 -10.10
C SER A 70 -43.01 34.78 -10.22
N GLY A 71 -42.33 34.55 -9.10
CA GLY A 71 -40.92 34.11 -9.08
C GLY A 71 -40.64 32.73 -9.70
N THR A 72 -41.65 32.05 -10.24
CA THR A 72 -41.50 30.72 -10.86
C THR A 72 -42.01 30.64 -12.30
N ASP A 73 -42.90 31.54 -12.72
CA ASP A 73 -43.44 31.54 -14.08
C ASP A 73 -42.49 32.29 -15.02
N ARG A 74 -41.81 31.56 -15.90
CA ARG A 74 -40.86 32.14 -16.87
C ARG A 74 -41.44 32.20 -18.28
N THR A 75 -42.76 32.21 -18.40
CA THR A 75 -43.45 32.10 -19.70
C THR A 75 -44.53 33.16 -19.90
N THR A 76 -45.29 33.48 -18.85
CA THR A 76 -46.40 34.43 -18.95
C THR A 76 -45.91 35.86 -18.79
N VAL A 77 -46.19 36.70 -19.77
CA VAL A 77 -45.85 38.13 -19.76
C VAL A 77 -47.06 38.95 -19.32
N VAL A 78 -46.84 39.85 -18.35
CA VAL A 78 -47.81 40.84 -17.91
C VAL A 78 -47.35 42.22 -18.39
N ALA A 79 -48.29 43.05 -18.82
CA ALA A 79 -47.97 44.38 -19.32
C ALA A 79 -47.45 45.28 -18.18
N ASP A 80 -46.34 45.95 -18.44
CA ASP A 80 -45.75 46.97 -17.57
C ASP A 80 -45.14 48.08 -18.44
N ASN A 81 -44.86 49.26 -17.85
CA ASN A 81 -44.16 50.33 -18.55
C ASN A 81 -42.65 50.05 -18.59
N SER A 82 -42.28 49.09 -19.42
CA SER A 82 -40.92 48.58 -19.52
C SER A 82 -40.28 48.94 -20.85
N TYR A 83 -38.98 49.19 -20.83
CA TYR A 83 -38.17 49.39 -22.02
C TYR A 83 -36.96 48.49 -21.95
N PHE A 84 -36.40 48.17 -23.11
CA PHE A 84 -34.98 47.95 -23.14
C PHE A 84 -34.20 48.83 -24.08
N GLY A 85 -32.93 49.04 -23.74
CA GLY A 85 -32.13 50.05 -24.39
C GLY A 85 -30.64 49.92 -24.10
N ILE A 86 -29.88 50.72 -24.84
CA ILE A 86 -28.45 50.90 -24.67
C ILE A 86 -28.24 52.37 -24.34
N VAL A 87 -27.68 52.66 -23.16
CA VAL A 87 -27.53 54.04 -22.65
C VAL A 87 -26.20 54.18 -21.91
N PRO A 88 -25.47 55.32 -22.03
CA PRO A 88 -24.30 55.62 -21.23
C PRO A 88 -24.66 55.78 -19.76
N GLY A 89 -24.01 55.01 -18.88
CA GLY A 89 -24.19 55.11 -17.43
C GLY A 89 -25.67 55.18 -17.01
N MET A 90 -26.05 56.26 -16.33
CA MET A 90 -27.43 56.61 -15.93
C MET A 90 -27.93 57.88 -16.65
N THR A 91 -27.54 58.10 -17.90
CA THR A 91 -27.89 59.33 -18.63
C THR A 91 -29.31 59.29 -19.20
N VAL A 92 -29.85 60.46 -19.55
CA VAL A 92 -31.12 60.56 -20.30
C VAL A 92 -30.90 60.06 -21.72
N TYR A 93 -31.84 59.25 -22.22
CA TYR A 93 -31.78 58.72 -23.58
C TYR A 93 -31.66 59.84 -24.63
N ASN A 94 -30.68 59.71 -25.52
CA ASN A 94 -30.42 60.62 -26.61
C ASN A 94 -30.49 59.89 -27.96
N SER A 95 -31.60 60.10 -28.69
CA SER A 95 -31.81 59.52 -30.01
C SER A 95 -30.82 59.96 -31.10
N ALA A 96 -30.07 61.06 -30.88
CA ALA A 96 -29.03 61.50 -31.80
C ALA A 96 -27.72 60.72 -31.66
N ASP A 97 -27.53 60.01 -30.55
CA ASP A 97 -26.39 59.11 -30.35
C ASP A 97 -26.66 57.76 -31.05
N PRO A 98 -25.90 57.41 -32.10
CA PRO A 98 -26.16 56.21 -32.89
C PRO A 98 -25.95 54.91 -32.11
N ASN A 99 -25.22 54.95 -30.99
CA ASN A 99 -24.99 53.80 -30.12
C ASN A 99 -26.10 53.62 -29.08
N GLN A 100 -26.95 54.63 -28.88
CA GLN A 100 -28.07 54.53 -27.96
C GLN A 100 -29.28 53.88 -28.59
N ARG A 101 -30.00 53.09 -27.79
CA ARG A 101 -31.25 52.44 -28.18
C ARG A 101 -32.27 52.58 -27.09
N SER A 102 -33.53 52.76 -27.48
CA SER A 102 -34.68 52.77 -26.59
C SER A 102 -35.83 52.11 -27.32
N VAL A 103 -36.27 50.95 -26.83
CA VAL A 103 -37.31 50.15 -27.45
C VAL A 103 -38.28 49.73 -26.36
N ALA A 104 -39.55 50.07 -26.54
CA ALA A 104 -40.61 49.62 -25.64
C ALA A 104 -40.61 48.09 -25.56
N TYR A 105 -40.80 47.56 -24.35
CA TYR A 105 -40.78 46.13 -24.11
C TYR A 105 -41.83 45.40 -24.96
N ARG A 106 -41.43 44.24 -25.48
CA ARG A 106 -42.30 43.27 -26.15
C ARG A 106 -41.80 41.86 -25.87
N ALA A 107 -42.72 40.93 -25.62
CA ALA A 107 -42.38 39.54 -25.34
C ALA A 107 -41.47 38.95 -26.44
N GLY A 108 -40.41 38.23 -26.03
CA GLY A 108 -39.47 37.58 -26.94
C GLY A 108 -38.45 38.50 -27.63
N TYR A 109 -38.47 39.80 -27.37
CA TYR A 109 -37.43 40.71 -27.84
C TYR A 109 -36.22 40.68 -26.92
N SER A 110 -35.03 40.66 -27.52
CA SER A 110 -33.74 40.84 -26.84
C SER A 110 -33.07 42.10 -27.37
N GLN A 111 -32.20 42.70 -26.57
CA GLN A 111 -31.46 43.88 -27.00
C GLN A 111 -30.50 43.59 -28.17
N ASP A 112 -30.05 44.67 -28.82
CA ASP A 112 -28.92 44.59 -29.72
C ASP A 112 -27.68 44.12 -28.94
N TRP A 113 -26.80 43.38 -29.61
CA TRP A 113 -25.52 42.99 -29.03
C TRP A 113 -24.67 44.25 -28.83
N LEU A 114 -24.23 44.47 -27.59
CA LEU A 114 -23.34 45.55 -27.26
C LEU A 114 -21.89 45.04 -27.35
N ASP A 115 -21.13 45.60 -28.29
CA ASP A 115 -19.69 45.35 -28.41
C ASP A 115 -18.95 45.89 -27.19
N ALA A 116 -18.00 45.12 -26.64
CA ALA A 116 -17.32 45.45 -25.40
C ALA A 116 -16.40 46.68 -25.50
N ASP A 117 -15.79 46.95 -26.66
CA ASP A 117 -14.95 48.13 -26.85
C ASP A 117 -15.82 49.40 -26.95
N THR A 118 -16.98 49.27 -27.59
CA THR A 118 -18.04 50.31 -27.60
C THR A 118 -18.54 50.55 -26.17
N ALA A 119 -18.88 49.49 -25.44
CA ALA A 119 -19.34 49.56 -24.05
C ALA A 119 -18.35 50.29 -23.15
N ARG A 120 -17.05 49.98 -23.29
CA ARG A 120 -15.99 50.60 -22.50
C ARG A 120 -15.73 52.06 -22.87
N SER A 121 -15.67 52.39 -24.16
CA SER A 121 -15.26 53.72 -24.62
C SER A 121 -16.30 54.81 -24.34
N GLY A 122 -17.59 54.45 -24.33
CA GLY A 122 -18.69 55.38 -24.04
C GLY A 122 -19.45 55.12 -22.74
N ASP A 123 -18.99 54.18 -21.91
CA ASP A 123 -19.70 53.66 -20.73
C ASP A 123 -21.14 53.22 -21.06
N TYR A 124 -21.35 52.57 -22.21
CA TYR A 124 -22.66 52.06 -22.60
C TYR A 124 -22.99 50.76 -21.84
N TRP A 125 -24.26 50.62 -21.48
CA TRP A 125 -24.82 49.45 -20.82
C TRP A 125 -26.06 48.99 -21.59
N SER A 126 -26.23 47.69 -21.73
CA SER A 126 -27.49 47.09 -22.16
C SER A 126 -28.41 47.00 -20.94
N TYR A 127 -29.58 47.62 -20.99
CA TYR A 127 -30.51 47.71 -19.87
C TYR A 127 -31.86 47.09 -20.19
N VAL A 128 -32.53 46.59 -19.15
CA VAL A 128 -33.99 46.47 -19.07
C VAL A 128 -34.51 47.33 -17.91
N THR A 129 -35.55 48.12 -18.17
CA THR A 129 -36.25 48.93 -17.17
C THR A 129 -37.67 48.44 -16.97
N ARG A 130 -38.23 48.71 -15.81
CA ARG A 130 -39.60 48.34 -15.42
C ARG A 130 -40.28 49.46 -14.67
N GLY A 131 -41.61 49.44 -14.70
CA GLY A 131 -42.46 50.39 -14.02
C GLY A 131 -42.35 51.85 -14.48
N VAL A 132 -43.16 52.67 -13.85
CA VAL A 132 -43.16 54.13 -13.99
C VAL A 132 -42.41 54.71 -12.80
N ALA A 133 -41.58 55.74 -13.00
CA ALA A 133 -40.91 56.41 -11.89
C ALA A 133 -41.93 56.89 -10.85
N TRP A 134 -41.67 56.61 -9.56
CA TRP A 134 -42.65 56.84 -8.50
C TRP A 134 -43.06 58.31 -8.36
N ASP A 135 -42.11 59.23 -8.51
CA ASP A 135 -42.34 60.68 -8.45
C ASP A 135 -43.24 61.18 -9.59
N TYR A 136 -43.06 60.64 -10.80
CA TYR A 136 -43.93 60.89 -11.95
C TYR A 136 -45.33 60.34 -11.71
N HIS A 137 -45.43 59.11 -11.21
CA HIS A 137 -46.71 58.48 -10.86
C HIS A 137 -47.48 59.32 -9.82
N MET A 138 -46.80 59.80 -8.78
CA MET A 138 -47.38 60.67 -7.74
C MET A 138 -47.82 62.03 -8.30
N ALA A 139 -46.99 62.66 -9.14
CA ALA A 139 -47.34 63.93 -9.80
C ALA A 139 -48.59 63.77 -10.68
N ALA A 140 -48.68 62.69 -11.45
CA ALA A 140 -49.83 62.35 -12.27
C ALA A 140 -51.09 62.07 -11.42
N TYR A 141 -50.95 61.26 -10.35
CA TYR A 141 -52.05 60.89 -9.46
C TYR A 141 -52.66 62.10 -8.74
N TYR A 142 -51.82 62.96 -8.16
CA TYR A 142 -52.24 64.17 -7.43
C TYR A 142 -52.46 65.39 -8.33
N ARG A 143 -52.22 65.28 -9.64
CA ARG A 143 -52.38 66.34 -10.64
C ARG A 143 -51.52 67.59 -10.38
N TYR A 144 -50.28 67.39 -9.93
CA TYR A 144 -49.28 68.46 -9.83
C TYR A 144 -48.31 68.43 -11.01
N PRO A 145 -47.73 69.57 -11.41
CA PRO A 145 -46.74 69.60 -12.49
C PRO A 145 -45.51 68.73 -12.16
N TYR A 146 -45.08 67.89 -13.11
CA TYR A 146 -43.86 67.10 -13.01
C TYR A 146 -42.66 67.88 -13.57
N TYR A 147 -41.56 67.94 -12.83
CA TYR A 147 -40.32 68.63 -13.21
C TYR A 147 -39.08 67.72 -13.13
N GLY A 148 -39.26 66.41 -13.02
CA GLY A 148 -38.16 65.44 -12.96
C GLY A 148 -37.68 64.97 -14.34
N GLU A 149 -36.76 64.01 -14.35
CA GLU A 149 -36.05 63.52 -15.55
C GLU A 149 -36.72 62.29 -16.21
N TYR A 150 -37.81 61.77 -15.65
CA TYR A 150 -38.51 60.62 -16.22
C TYR A 150 -39.17 60.97 -17.56
N THR A 151 -38.97 60.09 -18.55
CA THR A 151 -39.59 60.16 -19.87
C THR A 151 -40.50 58.95 -20.08
N PRO A 152 -41.83 59.12 -20.25
CA PRO A 152 -42.76 58.00 -20.37
C PRO A 152 -42.64 57.21 -21.69
N ASP A 153 -42.09 57.83 -22.75
CA ASP A 153 -42.02 57.28 -24.11
C ASP A 153 -40.62 56.75 -24.50
N ALA A 154 -39.69 56.69 -23.55
CA ALA A 154 -38.34 56.19 -23.74
C ALA A 154 -37.76 55.58 -22.47
N ILE A 155 -36.70 54.79 -22.60
CA ILE A 155 -35.97 54.22 -21.48
C ILE A 155 -35.46 55.30 -20.52
N SER A 156 -35.65 55.09 -19.21
CA SER A 156 -35.22 56.04 -18.17
C SER A 156 -34.43 55.34 -17.06
N THR A 157 -33.11 55.25 -17.22
CA THR A 157 -32.26 54.51 -16.27
C THR A 157 -31.94 55.26 -14.98
N SER A 158 -32.21 56.57 -14.91
CA SER A 158 -31.90 57.44 -13.76
C SER A 158 -33.04 57.56 -12.74
N THR A 159 -34.24 57.08 -13.08
CA THR A 159 -35.44 57.29 -12.25
C THR A 159 -36.29 56.03 -12.05
N THR A 160 -35.96 54.92 -12.74
CA THR A 160 -36.66 53.64 -12.59
C THR A 160 -35.72 52.52 -12.16
N SER A 161 -36.29 51.44 -11.62
CA SER A 161 -35.65 50.13 -11.49
C SER A 161 -35.10 49.66 -12.85
N ALA A 162 -33.77 49.66 -12.99
CA ALA A 162 -33.07 49.42 -14.26
C ALA A 162 -31.90 48.45 -14.08
N LEU A 163 -32.01 47.25 -14.66
CA LEU A 163 -30.98 46.21 -14.65
C LEU A 163 -30.11 46.31 -15.90
N GLY A 164 -28.82 46.54 -15.69
CA GLY A 164 -27.83 46.78 -16.73
C GLY A 164 -26.74 45.73 -16.77
N TYR A 165 -26.30 45.40 -17.98
CA TYR A 165 -25.12 44.59 -18.24
C TYR A 165 -24.16 45.33 -19.18
N LYS A 166 -22.90 45.44 -18.77
CA LYS A 166 -21.79 45.99 -19.55
C LYS A 166 -20.76 44.89 -19.82
N PRO A 167 -20.62 44.43 -21.07
CA PRO A 167 -19.62 43.42 -21.42
C PRO A 167 -18.20 43.99 -21.29
N ASN A 168 -17.26 43.13 -20.90
CA ASN A 168 -15.83 43.44 -20.89
C ASN A 168 -15.13 42.71 -22.05
N ASN A 169 -14.12 43.33 -22.64
CA ASN A 169 -13.24 42.68 -23.61
C ASN A 169 -12.08 42.05 -22.84
N PRO A 170 -12.03 40.72 -22.68
CA PRO A 170 -11.01 40.11 -21.84
C PRO A 170 -9.68 39.92 -22.58
N GLY A 171 -9.63 40.14 -23.91
CA GLY A 171 -8.43 39.98 -24.72
C GLY A 171 -7.84 38.58 -24.62
N THR A 172 -6.63 38.49 -24.07
CA THR A 172 -5.99 37.21 -23.75
C THR A 172 -6.30 36.80 -22.32
N VAL A 173 -6.98 35.67 -22.16
CA VAL A 173 -7.32 35.13 -20.84
C VAL A 173 -6.53 33.88 -20.51
N PRO A 174 -6.14 33.69 -19.24
CA PRO A 174 -5.63 32.42 -18.77
C PRO A 174 -6.75 31.37 -18.77
N LEU A 175 -6.44 30.15 -19.23
CA LEU A 175 -7.38 29.02 -19.15
C LEU A 175 -7.41 28.47 -17.71
N ASN A 176 -8.58 27.97 -17.29
CA ASN A 176 -8.85 27.44 -15.94
C ASN A 176 -8.57 28.44 -14.79
N SER A 177 -8.52 29.73 -15.12
CA SER A 177 -8.36 30.83 -14.19
C SER A 177 -9.49 31.83 -14.41
N THR A 178 -9.84 32.56 -13.35
CA THR A 178 -10.93 33.54 -13.41
C THR A 178 -10.50 34.80 -14.15
N PHE A 179 -11.39 35.34 -14.98
CA PHE A 179 -11.24 36.60 -15.68
C PHE A 179 -12.57 37.37 -15.68
N LEU A 180 -12.50 38.68 -15.87
CA LEU A 180 -13.66 39.56 -15.92
C LEU A 180 -14.45 39.35 -17.22
N ILE A 181 -15.70 38.91 -17.11
CA ILE A 181 -16.64 38.80 -18.22
C ILE A 181 -17.33 40.14 -18.45
N GLY A 182 -17.73 40.83 -17.38
CA GLY A 182 -18.41 42.11 -17.48
C GLY A 182 -18.83 42.67 -16.13
N ALA A 183 -19.52 43.81 -16.18
CA ALA A 183 -20.12 44.44 -15.01
C ALA A 183 -21.64 44.38 -15.10
N VAL A 184 -22.26 44.15 -13.96
CA VAL A 184 -23.70 44.21 -13.75
C VAL A 184 -24.00 45.42 -12.88
N ARG A 185 -25.11 46.09 -13.19
CA ARG A 185 -25.56 47.26 -12.49
C ARG A 185 -27.05 47.13 -12.25
N HIS A 186 -27.50 47.52 -11.07
CA HIS A 186 -28.91 47.75 -10.82
C HIS A 186 -29.10 49.17 -10.32
N ASN A 187 -29.83 49.98 -11.07
CA ASN A 187 -30.31 51.27 -10.58
C ASN A 187 -31.63 51.01 -9.89
N ASN A 188 -31.58 50.73 -8.59
CA ASN A 188 -32.77 50.36 -7.85
C ASN A 188 -33.43 51.66 -7.37
N PHE A 189 -34.34 52.21 -8.18
CA PHE A 189 -35.06 53.43 -7.84
C PHE A 189 -36.56 53.12 -7.71
N PRO A 190 -37.26 53.80 -6.78
CA PRO A 190 -38.67 53.52 -6.53
C PRO A 190 -39.54 53.66 -7.78
N ILE A 191 -40.32 52.63 -8.06
CA ILE A 191 -41.24 52.58 -9.19
C ILE A 191 -42.68 52.26 -8.76
N TYR A 192 -43.61 52.67 -9.60
CA TYR A 192 -44.96 52.10 -9.62
C TYR A 192 -45.02 51.00 -10.69
N SER A 193 -45.27 49.76 -10.26
CA SER A 193 -45.47 48.61 -11.14
C SER A 193 -46.51 47.66 -10.54
N GLN A 194 -47.14 46.83 -11.38
CA GLN A 194 -48.11 45.81 -10.98
C GLN A 194 -47.49 44.40 -10.91
N ILE A 195 -46.18 44.32 -11.11
CA ILE A 195 -45.42 43.08 -11.18
C ILE A 195 -44.19 43.18 -10.27
N HIS A 196 -43.70 42.05 -9.79
CA HIS A 196 -42.53 42.01 -8.91
C HIS A 196 -41.29 41.36 -9.56
N TRP A 197 -41.43 40.61 -10.66
CA TRP A 197 -40.36 39.77 -11.17
C TRP A 197 -39.92 40.10 -12.60
N VAL A 198 -38.60 40.10 -12.80
CA VAL A 198 -37.93 40.08 -14.10
C VAL A 198 -37.15 38.78 -14.23
N HIS A 199 -37.57 37.94 -15.18
CA HIS A 199 -36.85 36.74 -15.59
C HIS A 199 -36.15 37.03 -16.91
N SER A 200 -34.82 37.08 -16.92
CA SER A 200 -34.05 37.40 -18.13
C SER A 200 -32.72 36.65 -18.12
N SER A 201 -31.78 37.05 -18.97
CA SER A 201 -30.45 36.46 -19.05
C SER A 201 -29.37 37.49 -19.31
N PHE A 202 -28.16 37.19 -18.86
CA PHE A 202 -26.95 37.76 -19.44
C PHE A 202 -26.59 36.92 -20.66
N ASP A 203 -26.83 37.46 -21.85
CA ASP A 203 -26.39 36.84 -23.08
C ASP A 203 -24.95 37.27 -23.34
N ILE A 204 -24.05 36.30 -23.50
CA ILE A 204 -22.61 36.51 -23.57
C ILE A 204 -22.08 35.88 -24.86
N ARG A 205 -21.28 36.66 -25.60
CA ARG A 205 -20.49 36.19 -26.74
C ARG A 205 -19.02 36.48 -26.52
N ILE A 206 -18.19 35.44 -26.50
CA ILE A 206 -16.73 35.55 -26.38
C ILE A 206 -16.09 34.61 -27.41
N GLY A 207 -15.48 35.17 -28.44
CA GLY A 207 -15.02 34.40 -29.61
C GLY A 207 -16.20 33.70 -30.31
N ASP A 208 -16.11 32.36 -30.39
CA ASP A 208 -17.15 31.50 -30.97
C ASP A 208 -18.20 31.03 -29.93
N LEU A 209 -17.99 31.31 -28.64
CA LEU A 209 -18.97 31.01 -27.60
C LEU A 209 -20.15 31.98 -27.72
N GLU A 210 -21.37 31.47 -27.71
CA GLU A 210 -22.61 32.22 -27.51
C GLU A 210 -23.49 31.47 -26.51
N GLU A 211 -23.76 32.07 -25.36
CA GLU A 211 -24.50 31.42 -24.28
C GLU A 211 -25.35 32.43 -23.51
N SER A 212 -26.49 31.96 -22.97
CA SER A 212 -27.37 32.75 -22.11
C SER A 212 -27.29 32.23 -20.67
N PHE A 213 -26.97 33.12 -19.74
CA PHE A 213 -26.96 32.84 -18.32
C PHE A 213 -28.20 33.46 -17.66
N PRO A 214 -29.28 32.67 -17.46
CA PRO A 214 -30.52 33.17 -16.88
C PRO A 214 -30.34 33.73 -15.47
N PHE A 215 -31.09 34.78 -15.18
CA PHE A 215 -31.23 35.37 -13.85
C PHE A 215 -32.69 35.71 -13.55
N ASP A 216 -33.00 35.75 -12.26
CA ASP A 216 -34.26 36.26 -11.74
C ASP A 216 -33.97 37.49 -10.88
N GLN A 217 -34.69 38.59 -11.10
CA GLN A 217 -34.70 39.74 -10.20
C GLN A 217 -36.07 39.90 -9.58
N GLN A 218 -36.08 40.01 -8.25
CA GLN A 218 -37.24 40.38 -7.46
C GLN A 218 -37.14 41.84 -7.06
N GLU A 219 -38.18 42.58 -7.39
CA GLU A 219 -38.46 43.88 -6.80
C GLU A 219 -39.24 43.68 -5.51
N THR A 220 -38.72 44.27 -4.46
CA THR A 220 -39.30 44.25 -3.13
C THR A 220 -40.24 45.44 -2.94
N ASP A 221 -41.19 45.31 -2.02
CA ASP A 221 -42.12 46.40 -1.75
C ASP A 221 -41.36 47.62 -1.22
N ASN A 222 -41.60 48.78 -1.82
CA ASN A 222 -41.08 50.05 -1.33
C ASN A 222 -41.76 50.50 -0.03
N ASP A 223 -40.98 50.84 0.98
CA ASP A 223 -41.49 51.44 2.22
C ASP A 223 -41.71 52.96 2.05
N THR A 224 -42.96 53.42 2.17
CA THR A 224 -43.29 54.85 2.10
C THR A 224 -43.53 55.50 3.46
N ASP A 225 -43.74 54.70 4.49
CA ASP A 225 -44.06 55.13 5.84
C ASP A 225 -42.86 55.05 6.78
N THR A 226 -42.87 55.83 7.88
CA THR A 226 -41.83 55.68 8.92
C THR A 226 -41.83 54.25 9.45
N THR A 227 -40.75 53.51 9.19
CA THR A 227 -40.70 52.05 9.31
C THR A 227 -39.65 51.61 10.32
N ALA A 228 -39.98 50.61 11.14
CA ALA A 228 -39.10 50.00 12.10
C ALA A 228 -38.68 48.58 11.67
N VAL A 229 -37.38 48.35 11.60
CA VAL A 229 -36.79 47.06 11.20
C VAL A 229 -36.06 46.44 12.39
N ARG A 230 -36.21 45.13 12.56
CA ARG A 230 -35.52 44.40 13.64
C ARG A 230 -34.03 44.34 13.38
N ARG A 231 -33.23 44.94 14.27
CA ARG A 231 -31.77 44.76 14.34
C ARG A 231 -31.33 44.65 15.79
N LYS A 232 -30.73 43.52 16.16
CA LYS A 232 -30.13 43.35 17.49
C LYS A 232 -29.02 44.39 17.67
N GLY A 233 -29.13 45.21 18.72
CA GLY A 233 -28.23 46.34 18.94
C GLY A 233 -28.72 47.66 18.33
N GLY A 234 -29.96 47.73 17.83
CA GLY A 234 -30.58 48.97 17.36
C GLY A 234 -30.73 50.07 18.43
N PRO A 235 -30.97 51.33 18.05
CA PRO A 235 -31.16 52.41 19.02
C PRO A 235 -32.57 52.44 19.64
N TYR A 236 -33.52 51.65 19.12
CA TYR A 236 -34.91 51.62 19.56
C TYR A 236 -35.34 50.26 20.12
N GLU A 237 -36.28 50.31 21.06
CA GLU A 237 -36.95 49.15 21.64
C GLU A 237 -38.46 49.28 21.44
N TRP A 238 -39.09 48.18 21.03
CA TRP A 238 -40.55 48.11 20.91
C TRP A 238 -41.22 48.19 22.30
N VAL A 239 -42.33 48.94 22.39
CA VAL A 239 -43.06 49.13 23.67
C VAL A 239 -44.51 48.66 23.60
N SER A 240 -45.27 49.10 22.59
CA SER A 240 -46.68 48.76 22.47
C SER A 240 -47.19 48.93 21.05
N ARG A 241 -48.28 48.25 20.69
CA ARG A 241 -49.02 48.52 19.46
C ARG A 241 -49.67 49.91 19.51
N ALA A 242 -49.79 50.56 18.37
CA ALA A 242 -50.29 51.91 18.21
C ALA A 242 -51.31 51.98 17.07
N SER A 243 -52.34 52.82 17.21
CA SER A 243 -53.31 53.07 16.13
C SER A 243 -53.16 54.44 15.50
N ALA A 244 -52.44 55.36 16.15
CA ALA A 244 -52.09 56.68 15.65
C ALA A 244 -50.90 57.25 16.44
N PRO A 245 -50.14 58.24 15.92
CA PRO A 245 -48.99 58.81 16.63
C PRO A 245 -49.32 59.30 18.06
N ARG A 246 -50.50 59.92 18.24
CA ARG A 246 -50.99 60.42 19.53
C ARG A 246 -51.28 59.35 20.58
N THR A 247 -51.29 58.07 20.20
CA THR A 247 -51.52 56.94 21.12
C THR A 247 -50.26 56.46 21.81
N CYS A 248 -49.09 56.97 21.39
CA CYS A 248 -47.83 56.61 22.01
C CYS A 248 -47.62 57.31 23.35
N PRO A 249 -47.21 56.57 24.41
CA PRO A 249 -46.94 57.16 25.70
C PRO A 249 -45.71 58.08 25.61
N SER A 250 -45.63 59.09 26.47
CA SER A 250 -44.50 60.02 26.50
C SER A 250 -43.14 59.34 26.74
N THR A 251 -43.14 58.14 27.32
CA THR A 251 -41.94 57.31 27.54
C THR A 251 -41.48 56.53 26.31
N ALA A 252 -42.31 56.44 25.26
CA ALA A 252 -42.03 55.76 24.00
C ALA A 252 -42.69 56.51 22.83
N PRO A 253 -42.26 57.76 22.54
CA PRO A 253 -43.01 58.67 21.67
C PRO A 253 -42.85 58.37 20.17
N TYR A 254 -41.99 57.42 19.77
CA TYR A 254 -41.64 57.19 18.37
C TYR A 254 -42.64 56.23 17.72
N TYR A 255 -43.46 56.73 16.81
CA TYR A 255 -44.46 55.96 16.08
C TYR A 255 -43.88 55.47 14.76
N ALA A 256 -43.89 54.15 14.52
CA ALA A 256 -43.38 53.57 13.28
C ALA A 256 -44.13 52.28 12.92
N LEU A 257 -44.24 51.99 11.63
CA LEU A 257 -44.77 50.74 11.08
C LEU A 257 -43.71 49.65 11.25
N ALA A 258 -44.00 48.55 11.94
CA ALA A 258 -43.07 47.42 11.95
C ALA A 258 -43.35 46.52 10.75
N ARG A 259 -42.36 46.39 9.85
CA ARG A 259 -42.43 45.48 8.69
C ARG A 259 -42.75 44.04 9.08
N SER A 260 -42.26 43.59 10.24
CA SER A 260 -42.44 42.21 10.71
C SER A 260 -43.89 41.75 10.88
N ASP A 261 -44.82 42.68 11.11
CA ASP A 261 -46.24 42.35 11.31
C ASP A 261 -47.19 43.33 10.60
N HIS A 262 -46.67 44.24 9.79
CA HIS A 262 -47.38 45.32 9.11
C HIS A 262 -48.32 46.13 10.02
N ASN A 263 -47.95 46.29 11.30
CA ASN A 263 -48.71 47.08 12.26
C ASN A 263 -47.91 48.28 12.76
N TRP A 264 -48.62 49.32 13.16
CA TRP A 264 -48.03 50.49 13.77
C TRP A 264 -47.75 50.25 15.26
N HIS A 265 -46.59 50.69 15.72
CA HIS A 265 -46.14 50.52 17.10
C HIS A 265 -45.47 51.77 17.64
N CYS A 266 -45.37 51.83 18.96
CA CYS A 266 -44.62 52.82 19.71
C CYS A 266 -43.28 52.24 20.13
N PHE A 267 -42.24 53.02 19.89
CA PHE A 267 -40.86 52.68 20.19
C PHE A 267 -40.27 53.68 21.18
N LYS A 268 -39.37 53.18 22.02
CA LYS A 268 -38.57 53.97 22.93
C LYS A 268 -37.12 53.97 22.46
N LYS A 269 -36.50 55.15 22.40
CA LYS A 269 -35.06 55.23 22.18
C LYS A 269 -34.32 54.79 23.44
N VAL A 270 -33.47 53.78 23.29
CA VAL A 270 -32.62 53.22 24.36
C VAL A 270 -31.13 53.44 24.08
N GLY A 271 -30.77 53.88 22.87
CA GLY A 271 -29.41 54.15 22.43
C GLY A 271 -28.79 52.99 21.66
N GLU A 272 -27.86 53.30 20.75
CA GLU A 272 -27.17 52.31 19.91
C GLU A 272 -26.52 51.21 20.75
N GLY A 273 -26.63 49.97 20.31
CA GLY A 273 -26.16 48.76 20.99
C GLY A 273 -27.08 48.21 22.08
N LYS A 274 -28.17 48.90 22.42
CA LYS A 274 -29.02 48.54 23.58
C LYS A 274 -30.44 48.10 23.22
N GLY A 275 -30.91 48.41 22.02
CA GLY A 275 -32.24 48.06 21.54
C GLY A 275 -32.24 46.92 20.54
N ARG A 276 -33.39 46.74 19.89
CA ARG A 276 -33.66 45.66 18.93
C ARG A 276 -34.22 46.15 17.59
N TYR A 277 -34.33 47.46 17.41
CA TYR A 277 -34.91 48.05 16.20
C TYR A 277 -34.14 49.27 15.72
N ASP A 278 -34.04 49.40 14.40
CA ASP A 278 -33.76 50.64 13.70
C ASP A 278 -35.07 51.26 13.23
N ILE A 279 -35.11 52.59 13.13
CA ILE A 279 -36.24 53.31 12.53
C ILE A 279 -35.75 54.10 11.33
N TYR A 280 -36.50 54.03 10.24
CA TYR A 280 -36.29 54.66 8.95
C TYR A 280 -37.41 55.69 8.73
N THR A 281 -37.08 56.96 8.47
CA THR A 281 -38.06 58.06 8.41
C THR A 281 -37.57 59.24 7.56
N ASP A 282 -38.50 59.92 6.89
CA ASP A 282 -38.26 61.22 6.23
C ASP A 282 -38.22 62.39 7.21
N GLN A 283 -38.43 62.12 8.50
CA GLN A 283 -38.42 63.13 9.56
C GLN A 283 -37.32 62.87 10.60
N PRO A 284 -36.04 62.77 10.21
CA PRO A 284 -34.94 62.43 11.12
C PRO A 284 -34.81 63.42 12.29
N GLN A 285 -35.26 64.67 12.13
CA GLN A 285 -35.33 65.67 13.19
C GLN A 285 -36.23 65.26 14.37
N TYR A 286 -37.24 64.41 14.14
CA TYR A 286 -38.14 63.91 15.17
C TYR A 286 -37.78 62.51 15.67
N TYR A 287 -36.89 61.79 14.97
CA TYR A 287 -36.46 60.43 15.31
C TYR A 287 -34.93 60.38 15.47
N PRO A 288 -34.40 60.83 16.62
CA PRO A 288 -32.96 60.95 16.80
C PRO A 288 -32.29 59.58 16.82
N GLY A 289 -31.38 59.32 15.87
CA GLY A 289 -30.75 58.01 15.69
C GLY A 289 -31.49 57.10 14.70
N SER A 290 -32.35 57.67 13.84
CA SER A 290 -32.89 56.98 12.67
C SER A 290 -31.77 56.49 11.74
N ALA A 291 -31.97 55.32 11.12
CA ALA A 291 -30.98 54.65 10.29
C ALA A 291 -30.99 55.12 8.82
N GLY A 292 -32.09 55.70 8.35
CA GLY A 292 -32.24 56.16 6.98
C GLY A 292 -33.66 56.66 6.69
N LYS A 293 -34.01 56.76 5.42
CA LYS A 293 -35.38 57.02 4.94
C LYS A 293 -36.21 55.73 4.86
N PRO A 294 -37.54 55.78 4.87
CA PRO A 294 -38.42 54.61 4.79
C PRO A 294 -38.00 53.59 3.74
N ASP A 295 -37.74 54.03 2.52
CA ASP A 295 -37.36 53.21 1.37
C ASP A 295 -35.97 52.57 1.51
N GLN A 296 -35.16 52.93 2.51
CA GLN A 296 -33.79 52.41 2.68
C GLN A 296 -33.72 51.24 3.67
N THR A 297 -34.84 50.57 3.95
CA THR A 297 -34.86 49.38 4.79
C THR A 297 -34.18 48.21 4.07
N PRO A 298 -33.52 47.29 4.80
CA PRO A 298 -32.99 46.07 4.18
C PRO A 298 -34.07 45.20 3.48
N ASP A 299 -35.33 45.35 3.88
CA ASP A 299 -36.47 44.66 3.28
C ASP A 299 -36.98 45.33 1.99
N SER A 300 -36.49 46.53 1.66
CA SER A 300 -36.67 47.21 0.36
C SER A 300 -35.47 46.95 -0.57
N ASP A 301 -34.48 46.15 -0.16
CA ASP A 301 -33.37 45.81 -1.05
C ASP A 301 -33.78 44.71 -2.04
N ASP A 302 -33.60 45.00 -3.32
CA ASP A 302 -33.87 44.05 -4.39
C ASP A 302 -32.80 42.96 -4.50
N VAL A 303 -33.21 41.80 -5.02
CA VAL A 303 -32.33 40.62 -5.14
C VAL A 303 -32.32 40.10 -6.56
N LEU A 304 -31.13 40.06 -7.15
CA LEU A 304 -30.84 39.43 -8.43
C LEU A 304 -30.16 38.09 -8.21
N THR A 305 -30.64 37.00 -8.82
CA THR A 305 -30.07 35.64 -8.66
C THR A 305 -29.77 35.01 -10.01
N ILE A 306 -28.53 34.53 -10.23
CA ILE A 306 -28.14 33.73 -11.40
C ILE A 306 -28.62 32.29 -11.22
N MET A 307 -29.28 31.75 -12.24
CA MET A 307 -29.91 30.43 -12.22
C MET A 307 -29.07 29.34 -12.90
N LYS A 308 -28.03 29.73 -13.66
CA LYS A 308 -27.10 28.84 -14.37
C LYS A 308 -25.70 29.42 -14.29
N THR A 309 -24.72 28.62 -13.88
CA THR A 309 -23.31 29.07 -13.81
C THR A 309 -22.40 28.36 -14.79
N THR A 310 -22.79 27.22 -15.35
CA THR A 310 -21.97 26.45 -16.30
C THR A 310 -22.60 26.51 -17.69
N SER A 311 -21.82 26.87 -18.71
CA SER A 311 -22.25 26.87 -20.11
C SER A 311 -22.47 25.44 -20.64
N ASP A 312 -23.47 25.27 -21.51
CA ASP A 312 -23.69 24.04 -22.28
C ASP A 312 -22.90 24.06 -23.59
N GLN A 313 -22.46 25.24 -24.02
CA GLN A 313 -21.57 25.44 -25.14
C GLN A 313 -20.11 25.28 -24.74
N THR A 314 -19.28 24.95 -25.73
CA THR A 314 -17.83 24.80 -25.54
C THR A 314 -17.08 25.56 -26.61
N ILE A 315 -15.91 26.09 -26.23
CA ILE A 315 -14.88 26.47 -27.19
C ILE A 315 -13.84 25.35 -27.28
N THR A 316 -13.14 25.28 -28.41
CA THR A 316 -12.07 24.29 -28.59
C THR A 316 -10.71 24.98 -28.62
N VAL A 317 -9.79 24.55 -27.76
CA VAL A 317 -8.39 25.00 -27.75
C VAL A 317 -7.49 23.78 -27.93
N ASN A 318 -6.70 23.75 -29.01
CA ASN A 318 -5.84 22.62 -29.36
C ASN A 318 -6.58 21.25 -29.39
N GLY A 319 -7.84 21.26 -29.84
CA GLY A 319 -8.68 20.06 -29.91
C GLY A 319 -9.36 19.66 -28.59
N ILE A 320 -9.16 20.42 -27.50
CA ILE A 320 -9.77 20.16 -26.19
C ILE A 320 -10.96 21.10 -25.97
N PRO A 321 -12.13 20.60 -25.54
CA PRO A 321 -13.27 21.44 -25.22
C PRO A 321 -13.11 22.13 -23.85
N TYR A 322 -13.49 23.39 -23.78
CA TYR A 322 -13.57 24.20 -22.56
C TYR A 322 -14.95 24.83 -22.44
N ARG A 323 -15.52 24.85 -21.23
CA ARG A 323 -16.79 25.53 -20.92
C ARG A 323 -16.52 26.85 -20.21
N LEU A 324 -17.38 27.83 -20.45
CA LEU A 324 -17.42 29.02 -19.59
C LEU A 324 -18.16 28.68 -18.28
N VAL A 325 -17.49 28.86 -17.15
CA VAL A 325 -18.04 28.70 -15.80
C VAL A 325 -18.03 30.04 -15.09
N LEU A 326 -19.20 30.55 -14.73
CA LEU A 326 -19.36 31.79 -13.96
C LEU A 326 -18.91 31.57 -12.52
N TYR A 327 -18.08 32.48 -12.03
CA TYR A 327 -17.72 32.62 -10.62
C TYR A 327 -18.85 33.26 -9.81
N GLY A 328 -19.87 33.83 -10.47
CA GLY A 328 -20.93 34.60 -9.83
C GLY A 328 -20.56 36.08 -9.65
N PHE A 329 -21.31 36.76 -8.77
CA PHE A 329 -21.16 38.18 -8.53
C PHE A 329 -20.10 38.48 -7.47
N VAL A 330 -19.33 39.54 -7.69
CA VAL A 330 -18.50 40.16 -6.65
C VAL A 330 -18.96 41.61 -6.48
N PRO A 331 -19.56 41.99 -5.34
CA PRO A 331 -20.02 43.36 -5.10
C PRO A 331 -18.91 44.38 -5.32
N ASN A 332 -19.26 45.51 -5.93
CA ASN A 332 -18.34 46.59 -6.25
C ASN A 332 -19.01 47.94 -5.97
N ALA A 333 -18.23 48.93 -5.53
CA ALA A 333 -18.76 50.23 -5.11
C ALA A 333 -19.18 51.13 -6.28
N ASP A 334 -18.54 51.04 -7.43
CA ASP A 334 -18.66 52.02 -8.52
C ASP A 334 -18.72 51.39 -9.94
N GLY A 335 -18.70 50.06 -10.03
CA GLY A 335 -18.69 49.33 -11.29
C GLY A 335 -17.33 49.24 -11.96
N ASN A 336 -16.26 49.72 -11.32
CA ASN A 336 -14.89 49.54 -11.81
C ASN A 336 -14.37 48.16 -11.42
N CYS A 337 -14.60 47.20 -12.30
CA CYS A 337 -14.24 45.82 -12.07
C CYS A 337 -12.77 45.53 -12.42
N PRO A 338 -11.98 44.95 -11.49
CA PRO A 338 -10.64 44.48 -11.81
C PRO A 338 -10.69 43.29 -12.78
N ALA A 339 -9.56 42.99 -13.43
CA ALA A 339 -9.48 41.90 -14.42
C ALA A 339 -9.66 40.51 -13.81
N THR A 340 -9.34 40.34 -12.52
CA THR A 340 -9.51 39.11 -11.74
C THR A 340 -10.20 39.41 -10.41
N PRO A 341 -10.88 38.44 -9.78
CA PRO A 341 -11.51 38.64 -8.48
C PRO A 341 -10.49 39.11 -7.42
N PRO A 342 -10.84 40.10 -6.57
CA PRO A 342 -10.01 40.46 -5.42
C PRO A 342 -9.74 39.25 -4.51
N ALA A 343 -8.57 39.19 -3.89
CA ALA A 343 -8.20 38.10 -3.00
C ALA A 343 -9.20 37.94 -1.84
N GLY A 344 -9.62 36.70 -1.58
CA GLY A 344 -10.61 36.38 -0.54
C GLY A 344 -12.08 36.58 -0.94
N SER A 345 -12.36 37.00 -2.18
CA SER A 345 -13.74 37.09 -2.68
C SER A 345 -14.36 35.69 -2.79
N THR A 346 -15.55 35.49 -2.23
CA THR A 346 -16.30 34.25 -2.37
C THR A 346 -17.28 34.34 -3.55
N PRO A 347 -17.45 33.27 -4.34
CA PRO A 347 -18.45 33.24 -5.39
C PRO A 347 -19.86 33.30 -4.78
N VAL A 348 -20.70 34.22 -5.23
CA VAL A 348 -22.13 34.28 -4.85
C VAL A 348 -23.03 34.32 -6.08
N SER A 349 -24.10 33.54 -6.06
CA SER A 349 -25.11 33.52 -7.14
C SER A 349 -26.14 34.64 -7.01
N SER A 350 -26.20 35.33 -5.86
CA SER A 350 -27.12 36.42 -5.60
C SER A 350 -26.41 37.76 -5.45
N PHE A 351 -27.02 38.82 -5.99
CA PHE A 351 -26.59 40.20 -5.91
C PHE A 351 -27.72 41.05 -5.33
N THR A 352 -27.57 41.47 -4.07
CA THR A 352 -28.52 42.34 -3.38
C THR A 352 -28.20 43.80 -3.66
N THR A 353 -29.21 44.58 -3.99
CA THR A 353 -29.07 45.94 -4.50
C THR A 353 -29.86 46.91 -3.65
N LYS A 354 -29.22 48.01 -3.25
CA LYS A 354 -29.79 48.99 -2.32
C LYS A 354 -30.81 49.88 -2.99
N GLU A 355 -32.00 49.99 -2.40
CA GLU A 355 -33.05 50.92 -2.82
C GLU A 355 -32.57 52.38 -2.87
N SER A 356 -33.14 53.15 -3.80
CA SER A 356 -32.74 54.52 -4.13
C SER A 356 -31.26 54.69 -4.47
N GLN A 357 -30.57 53.62 -4.91
CA GLN A 357 -29.14 53.63 -5.21
C GLN A 357 -28.78 52.78 -6.43
N ALA A 358 -27.69 53.16 -7.09
CA ALA A 358 -27.05 52.30 -8.07
C ALA A 358 -26.12 51.31 -7.34
N SER A 359 -26.37 50.02 -7.54
CA SER A 359 -25.54 48.93 -7.03
C SER A 359 -24.78 48.28 -8.18
N PHE A 360 -23.50 47.94 -7.95
CA PHE A 360 -22.65 47.30 -8.97
C PHE A 360 -22.13 45.94 -8.53
N GLY A 361 -22.06 45.01 -9.48
CA GLY A 361 -21.51 43.68 -9.30
C GLY A 361 -20.60 43.32 -10.46
N CYS A 362 -19.40 42.81 -10.16
CA CYS A 362 -18.50 42.29 -11.18
C CYS A 362 -18.84 40.82 -11.46
N LEU A 363 -18.99 40.49 -12.75
CA LEU A 363 -19.25 39.12 -13.19
C LEU A 363 -17.95 38.52 -13.73
N TYR A 364 -17.43 37.53 -13.02
CA TYR A 364 -16.25 36.78 -13.43
C TYR A 364 -16.63 35.40 -13.94
N GLY A 365 -15.76 34.81 -14.73
CA GLY A 365 -15.84 33.40 -15.05
C GLY A 365 -14.50 32.85 -15.51
N SER A 366 -14.50 31.59 -15.90
CA SER A 366 -13.30 30.86 -16.30
C SER A 366 -13.64 29.94 -17.47
N PHE A 367 -12.69 29.77 -18.39
CA PHE A 367 -12.78 28.70 -19.38
C PHE A 367 -12.15 27.45 -18.78
N SER A 368 -12.99 26.52 -18.34
CA SER A 368 -12.59 25.35 -17.57
C SER A 368 -12.63 24.08 -18.40
N GLN A 369 -11.55 23.30 -18.30
CA GLN A 369 -11.42 21.99 -18.94
C GLN A 369 -12.12 20.92 -18.08
N GLU A 370 -12.76 19.95 -18.72
CA GLU A 370 -13.20 18.72 -18.03
C GLU A 370 -12.14 17.62 -18.19
N ARG A 371 -11.73 17.01 -17.08
CA ARG A 371 -10.93 15.78 -17.07
C ARG A 371 -11.76 14.63 -16.50
N TYR A 372 -11.33 13.41 -16.78
CA TYR A 372 -12.10 12.21 -16.46
C TYR A 372 -11.27 11.23 -15.67
N VAL A 373 -11.66 10.92 -14.44
CA VAL A 373 -10.95 9.98 -13.57
C VAL A 373 -11.73 8.67 -13.42
N ARG A 374 -11.01 7.56 -13.44
CA ARG A 374 -11.50 6.26 -12.96
C ARG A 374 -10.51 5.67 -11.97
N VAL A 375 -11.02 4.81 -11.10
CA VAL A 375 -10.19 3.99 -10.21
C VAL A 375 -9.94 2.61 -10.84
N ALA A 376 -8.75 2.10 -10.61
CA ALA A 376 -8.36 0.75 -10.91
C ALA A 376 -7.83 0.08 -9.65
N LYS A 377 -8.10 -1.22 -9.50
CA LYS A 377 -7.60 -2.03 -8.40
C LYS A 377 -6.67 -3.10 -8.94
N ALA A 378 -5.45 -3.15 -8.42
CA ALA A 378 -4.47 -4.18 -8.71
C ALA A 378 -3.95 -4.83 -7.44
N LEU A 379 -3.33 -6.01 -7.59
CA LEU A 379 -2.60 -6.69 -6.53
C LEU A 379 -1.14 -6.89 -6.95
N THR A 380 -0.23 -6.97 -5.99
CA THR A 380 1.18 -7.28 -6.28
C THR A 380 1.36 -8.77 -6.60
N GLU A 381 2.36 -9.11 -7.42
CA GLU A 381 2.71 -10.51 -7.75
C GLU A 381 3.31 -11.27 -6.56
N ASP A 382 3.92 -10.55 -5.62
CA ASP A 382 4.52 -11.08 -4.39
C ASP A 382 3.53 -11.12 -3.20
N SER A 383 2.24 -11.00 -3.49
CA SER A 383 1.18 -11.25 -2.51
C SER A 383 1.18 -12.72 -2.11
N GLU A 384 1.06 -12.97 -0.82
CA GLU A 384 1.03 -14.32 -0.28
C GLU A 384 -0.40 -14.85 -0.42
N GLN A 385 -0.65 -15.76 -1.37
CA GLN A 385 -1.99 -16.28 -1.65
C GLN A 385 -2.55 -17.01 -0.41
N VAL A 386 -3.51 -16.40 0.28
CA VAL A 386 -4.22 -17.01 1.42
C VAL A 386 -5.68 -17.24 1.05
N GLY A 387 -6.01 -18.47 0.66
CA GLY A 387 -7.34 -18.87 0.22
C GLY A 387 -7.54 -18.86 -1.30
N ASP A 388 -8.76 -19.21 -1.73
CA ASP A 388 -9.05 -19.49 -3.15
C ASP A 388 -9.61 -18.30 -3.95
N ALA A 389 -10.06 -17.22 -3.30
CA ALA A 389 -10.77 -16.11 -3.97
C ALA A 389 -10.34 -14.72 -3.50
N ILE A 390 -9.99 -13.86 -4.46
CA ILE A 390 -9.70 -12.43 -4.23
C ILE A 390 -11.00 -11.68 -3.90
N PRO A 391 -11.07 -10.91 -2.79
CA PRO A 391 -12.28 -10.15 -2.44
C PRO A 391 -12.45 -8.89 -3.32
N PRO A 392 -13.67 -8.35 -3.46
CA PRO A 392 -13.89 -7.03 -4.03
C PRO A 392 -13.37 -5.93 -3.10
N PHE A 393 -12.75 -4.90 -3.67
CA PHE A 393 -12.29 -3.70 -2.97
C PHE A 393 -13.23 -2.52 -3.23
N THR A 394 -13.43 -1.71 -2.19
CA THR A 394 -14.33 -0.55 -2.21
C THR A 394 -13.57 0.76 -2.16
N PHE A 395 -14.17 1.81 -2.70
CA PHE A 395 -13.58 3.14 -2.78
C PHE A 395 -14.59 4.18 -2.32
N THR A 396 -14.12 5.37 -1.98
CA THR A 396 -14.99 6.51 -1.69
C THR A 396 -14.30 7.78 -2.13
N THR A 397 -15.07 8.85 -2.25
CA THR A 397 -14.56 10.19 -2.53
C THR A 397 -14.99 11.13 -1.42
N MET A 398 -14.12 12.05 -1.02
CA MET A 398 -14.36 13.03 0.03
C MET A 398 -14.03 14.43 -0.49
N GLY A 399 -14.94 15.38 -0.31
CA GLY A 399 -14.65 16.80 -0.56
C GLY A 399 -13.75 17.40 0.53
N LEU A 400 -12.96 18.41 0.17
CA LEU A 400 -12.22 19.24 1.10
C LEU A 400 -12.99 20.54 1.38
N GLY A 401 -13.16 20.90 2.65
CA GLY A 401 -13.85 22.13 3.03
C GLY A 401 -15.34 22.14 2.67
N ASP A 402 -15.82 23.27 2.15
CA ASP A 402 -17.19 23.49 1.66
C ASP A 402 -17.35 23.20 0.16
N TRP A 403 -16.42 22.42 -0.41
CA TRP A 403 -16.45 22.05 -1.81
C TRP A 403 -17.76 21.35 -2.20
N SER A 404 -18.30 21.76 -3.34
CA SER A 404 -19.44 21.12 -3.99
C SER A 404 -19.09 20.76 -5.43
N ALA A 405 -19.58 19.62 -5.90
CA ALA A 405 -19.36 19.17 -7.25
C ALA A 405 -19.99 20.14 -8.27
N PRO A 406 -19.38 20.31 -9.46
CA PRO A 406 -20.02 21.02 -10.56
C PRO A 406 -21.40 20.43 -10.89
N THR A 407 -22.35 21.30 -11.23
CA THR A 407 -23.68 20.88 -11.70
C THR A 407 -23.70 20.70 -13.22
N GLY A 408 -24.60 19.84 -13.72
CA GLY A 408 -24.81 19.59 -15.15
C GLY A 408 -24.37 18.21 -15.62
N THR A 409 -24.46 17.98 -16.93
CA THR A 409 -24.06 16.71 -17.56
C THR A 409 -22.63 16.83 -18.10
N PRO A 410 -21.72 15.90 -17.78
CA PRO A 410 -20.37 15.90 -18.34
C PRO A 410 -20.35 15.88 -19.87
N LEU A 411 -19.32 16.47 -20.47
CA LEU A 411 -19.08 16.37 -21.91
C LEU A 411 -18.78 14.92 -22.28
N THR A 412 -19.30 14.50 -23.44
CA THR A 412 -18.92 13.23 -24.05
C THR A 412 -17.66 13.44 -24.88
N THR A 413 -16.58 12.73 -24.57
CA THR A 413 -15.29 12.80 -25.27
C THR A 413 -14.86 11.40 -25.73
N SER A 414 -13.55 11.10 -25.75
CA SER A 414 -13.05 9.74 -25.99
C SER A 414 -13.45 8.75 -24.90
N VAL A 415 -13.94 9.25 -23.76
CA VAL A 415 -14.52 8.46 -22.68
C VAL A 415 -15.88 9.02 -22.29
N THR A 416 -16.74 8.16 -21.75
CA THR A 416 -18.05 8.54 -21.21
C THR A 416 -17.96 8.55 -19.69
N ALA A 417 -18.34 9.68 -19.07
CA ALA A 417 -18.37 9.83 -17.62
C ALA A 417 -19.80 9.74 -17.07
N ASP A 418 -19.96 8.97 -16.01
CA ASP A 418 -21.23 8.80 -15.29
C ASP A 418 -21.36 9.86 -14.18
N GLY A 419 -21.52 11.10 -14.64
CA GLY A 419 -21.62 12.29 -13.79
C GLY A 419 -20.27 12.91 -13.38
N PHE A 420 -20.37 14.03 -12.68
CA PHE A 420 -19.22 14.63 -12.00
C PHE A 420 -18.84 13.82 -10.76
N VAL A 421 -17.57 13.91 -10.38
CA VAL A 421 -17.10 13.47 -9.07
C VAL A 421 -17.82 14.29 -8.02
N ASP A 422 -18.46 13.60 -7.07
CA ASP A 422 -19.13 14.15 -5.89
C ASP A 422 -18.79 13.27 -4.67
N TRP A 423 -19.21 13.67 -3.47
CA TRP A 423 -19.08 12.90 -2.24
C TRP A 423 -19.56 11.46 -2.46
N LYS A 424 -18.81 10.48 -1.95
CA LYS A 424 -19.10 9.03 -2.07
C LYS A 424 -19.05 8.46 -3.49
N SER A 425 -18.54 9.22 -4.45
CA SER A 425 -18.22 8.67 -5.77
C SER A 425 -17.33 7.42 -5.66
N PHE A 426 -17.60 6.42 -6.51
CA PHE A 426 -16.93 5.11 -6.59
C PHE A 426 -17.27 4.09 -5.48
N GLU A 427 -18.18 4.39 -4.55
CA GLU A 427 -18.63 3.42 -3.51
C GLU A 427 -19.33 2.18 -4.08
N ASP A 428 -19.91 2.30 -5.26
CA ASP A 428 -20.62 1.27 -5.99
C ASP A 428 -19.73 0.38 -6.86
N ALA A 429 -18.49 0.81 -7.17
CA ALA A 429 -17.62 0.16 -8.15
C ALA A 429 -17.22 -1.28 -7.78
N ASN A 430 -17.04 -1.60 -6.49
CA ASN A 430 -16.73 -2.94 -5.96
C ASN A 430 -15.74 -3.75 -6.84
N LEU A 431 -14.50 -3.27 -6.96
CA LEU A 431 -13.54 -3.79 -7.92
C LEU A 431 -12.90 -5.09 -7.43
N THR A 432 -13.11 -6.19 -8.16
CA THR A 432 -12.50 -7.50 -7.86
C THR A 432 -11.40 -7.80 -8.88
N PRO A 433 -10.11 -7.71 -8.50
CA PRO A 433 -9.02 -8.17 -9.35
C PRO A 433 -9.18 -9.66 -9.72
N THR A 434 -8.85 -10.03 -10.96
CA THR A 434 -9.00 -11.40 -11.45
C THR A 434 -7.74 -12.24 -11.24
N ALA A 435 -6.61 -11.61 -10.98
CA ALA A 435 -5.32 -12.25 -10.73
C ALA A 435 -4.37 -11.31 -9.98
N TYR A 436 -3.31 -11.87 -9.42
CA TYR A 436 -2.18 -11.12 -8.89
C TYR A 436 -1.35 -10.50 -10.03
N GLY A 437 -0.79 -9.33 -9.80
CA GLY A 437 -0.07 -8.54 -10.80
C GLY A 437 -0.97 -7.58 -11.60
N LYS A 438 -0.33 -6.67 -12.36
CA LYS A 438 -1.03 -5.58 -13.08
C LYS A 438 -2.03 -6.09 -14.14
N ALA A 439 -1.80 -7.27 -14.71
CA ALA A 439 -2.66 -7.84 -15.74
C ALA A 439 -4.05 -8.26 -15.20
N GLY A 440 -4.16 -8.52 -13.89
CA GLY A 440 -5.42 -8.87 -13.23
C GLY A 440 -6.22 -7.67 -12.73
N ALA A 441 -5.84 -6.44 -13.08
CA ALA A 441 -6.45 -5.25 -12.51
C ALA A 441 -7.90 -5.05 -12.96
N ALA A 442 -8.77 -4.70 -12.01
CA ALA A 442 -10.16 -4.32 -12.27
C ALA A 442 -10.31 -2.79 -12.34
N THR A 443 -11.27 -2.28 -13.11
CA THR A 443 -11.46 -0.82 -13.30
C THR A 443 -12.92 -0.40 -13.14
N SER A 444 -13.14 0.81 -12.63
CA SER A 444 -14.46 1.45 -12.60
C SER A 444 -14.79 2.15 -13.94
N GLY A 445 -16.03 2.65 -14.03
CA GLY A 445 -16.37 3.70 -14.99
C GLY A 445 -15.66 5.03 -14.68
N TYR A 446 -15.74 5.98 -15.62
CA TYR A 446 -15.19 7.33 -15.45
C TYR A 446 -16.17 8.27 -14.76
N LYS A 447 -15.64 9.24 -14.02
CA LYS A 447 -16.35 10.43 -13.55
C LYS A 447 -15.60 11.69 -13.95
N ALA A 448 -16.33 12.75 -14.24
CA ALA A 448 -15.75 14.02 -14.69
C ALA A 448 -15.39 14.93 -13.51
N PHE A 449 -14.38 15.77 -13.68
CA PHE A 449 -14.05 16.84 -12.75
C PHE A 449 -13.42 18.02 -13.49
N MET A 450 -13.37 19.18 -12.85
CA MET A 450 -12.77 20.39 -13.41
C MET A 450 -11.47 20.73 -12.65
N PRO A 451 -10.29 20.61 -13.28
CA PRO A 451 -9.02 21.06 -12.72
C PRO A 451 -9.11 22.50 -12.17
N GLY A 452 -8.47 22.77 -11.03
CA GLY A 452 -8.48 24.08 -10.38
C GLY A 452 -9.75 24.42 -9.56
N PHE A 453 -10.87 23.73 -9.80
CA PHE A 453 -12.13 23.91 -9.07
C PHE A 453 -12.51 22.69 -8.22
N SER A 454 -11.81 21.57 -8.41
CA SER A 454 -12.12 20.31 -7.74
C SER A 454 -11.17 20.07 -6.57
N GLN A 455 -11.70 20.03 -5.36
CA GLN A 455 -10.94 19.79 -4.13
C GLN A 455 -11.48 18.53 -3.45
N PHE A 456 -11.02 17.36 -3.92
CA PHE A 456 -11.47 16.08 -3.38
C PHE A 456 -10.33 15.06 -3.29
N ILE A 457 -10.53 14.08 -2.42
CA ILE A 457 -9.67 12.92 -2.24
C ILE A 457 -10.43 11.66 -2.67
N ILE A 458 -9.79 10.82 -3.49
CA ILE A 458 -10.27 9.45 -3.77
C ILE A 458 -9.48 8.48 -2.90
N ALA A 459 -10.17 7.68 -2.08
CA ALA A 459 -9.54 6.75 -1.14
C ALA A 459 -10.13 5.35 -1.23
N GLU A 460 -9.29 4.34 -0.96
CA GLU A 460 -9.72 2.94 -0.86
C GLU A 460 -10.26 2.65 0.55
N THR A 461 -11.47 2.12 0.65
CA THR A 461 -12.12 1.77 1.93
C THR A 461 -11.95 0.29 2.29
N GLY A 462 -11.15 -0.45 1.52
CA GLY A 462 -10.72 -1.81 1.81
C GLY A 462 -11.52 -2.93 1.12
N PRO A 463 -11.12 -4.19 1.38
CA PRO A 463 -11.81 -5.37 0.86
C PRO A 463 -13.15 -5.59 1.57
N ARG A 464 -14.17 -6.06 0.84
CA ARG A 464 -15.39 -6.58 1.48
C ARG A 464 -15.12 -8.00 1.96
N ILE A 465 -15.07 -8.15 3.28
CA ILE A 465 -14.88 -9.43 3.95
C ILE A 465 -16.23 -9.87 4.52
N ALA A 466 -16.64 -11.11 4.25
CA ALA A 466 -17.91 -11.64 4.75
C ALA A 466 -17.98 -11.55 6.28
N GLY A 467 -19.08 -11.01 6.82
CA GLY A 467 -19.27 -10.82 8.26
C GLY A 467 -18.56 -9.61 8.87
N ARG A 468 -17.69 -8.91 8.12
CA ARG A 468 -17.12 -7.61 8.51
C ARG A 468 -17.74 -6.52 7.61
N PHE A 469 -18.74 -5.82 8.14
CA PHE A 469 -19.35 -4.69 7.43
C PHE A 469 -18.28 -3.62 7.12
N PRO A 470 -18.37 -2.91 5.97
CA PRO A 470 -17.47 -1.81 5.70
C PRO A 470 -17.57 -0.77 6.82
N LEU A 471 -16.41 -0.39 7.36
CA LEU A 471 -16.33 0.57 8.46
C LEU A 471 -16.96 1.91 8.03
N GLN A 472 -17.79 2.48 8.90
CA GLN A 472 -18.42 3.77 8.65
C GLN A 472 -17.35 4.88 8.53
N TYR A 473 -17.72 5.98 7.87
CA TYR A 473 -16.87 7.16 7.79
C TYR A 473 -16.42 7.61 9.19
N GLY A 474 -15.12 7.88 9.36
CA GLY A 474 -14.52 8.27 10.63
C GLY A 474 -14.17 7.12 11.60
N ALA A 475 -14.49 5.86 11.26
CA ALA A 475 -14.06 4.73 12.06
C ALA A 475 -12.57 4.42 11.85
N GLN A 476 -11.86 4.16 12.95
CA GLN A 476 -10.45 3.78 12.92
C GLN A 476 -10.23 2.51 12.09
N GLY A 477 -9.23 2.53 11.19
CA GLY A 477 -8.90 1.38 10.32
C GLY A 477 -9.73 1.28 9.04
N ARG A 478 -10.63 2.24 8.75
CA ARG A 478 -11.39 2.26 7.48
C ARG A 478 -10.50 2.23 6.25
N PHE A 479 -9.39 2.97 6.29
CA PHE A 479 -8.42 3.08 5.20
C PHE A 479 -7.22 2.12 5.34
N GLY A 480 -7.40 1.08 6.17
CA GLY A 480 -6.46 -0.02 6.31
C GLY A 480 -5.31 0.27 7.29
N PRO A 481 -4.36 -0.68 7.38
CA PRO A 481 -4.37 -1.99 6.70
C PRO A 481 -5.49 -2.91 7.23
N TRP A 482 -5.99 -3.84 6.41
CA TRP A 482 -7.21 -4.61 6.68
C TRP A 482 -6.94 -6.08 6.95
N LYS A 483 -7.21 -6.56 8.18
CA LYS A 483 -7.10 -7.99 8.52
C LYS A 483 -8.27 -8.78 7.93
N THR A 484 -7.99 -10.01 7.48
CA THR A 484 -9.02 -10.93 6.95
C THR A 484 -9.88 -11.59 8.04
N SER A 485 -9.37 -11.68 9.28
CA SER A 485 -10.05 -12.25 10.45
C SER A 485 -9.52 -11.64 11.77
N ASP A 486 -10.08 -12.04 12.92
CA ASP A 486 -9.60 -11.63 14.26
C ASP A 486 -8.50 -12.56 14.77
N ASP A 487 -8.12 -13.59 14.01
CA ASP A 487 -7.01 -14.45 14.34
C ASP A 487 -5.72 -13.62 14.51
N PRO A 488 -4.92 -13.87 15.56
CA PRO A 488 -3.67 -13.12 15.78
C PRO A 488 -2.69 -13.28 14.60
N ASN A 489 -2.75 -14.39 13.87
CA ASN A 489 -1.97 -14.67 12.67
C ASN A 489 -2.78 -14.51 11.37
N SER A 490 -3.86 -13.72 11.40
CA SER A 490 -4.64 -13.43 10.21
C SER A 490 -3.81 -12.77 9.11
N ALA A 491 -4.09 -13.14 7.86
CA ALA A 491 -3.62 -12.38 6.70
C ALA A 491 -4.15 -10.94 6.72
N GLN A 492 -3.44 -10.05 6.04
CA GLN A 492 -3.71 -8.62 5.98
C GLN A 492 -3.52 -8.08 4.56
N TRP A 493 -4.46 -7.22 4.14
CA TRP A 493 -4.34 -6.42 2.94
C TRP A 493 -3.78 -5.05 3.28
N SER A 494 -2.73 -4.64 2.57
CA SER A 494 -2.09 -3.34 2.74
C SER A 494 -2.00 -2.60 1.41
N LEU A 495 -2.38 -1.32 1.40
CA LEU A 495 -2.17 -0.44 0.25
C LEU A 495 -0.69 -0.06 0.16
N VAL A 496 -0.01 -0.51 -0.90
CA VAL A 496 1.44 -0.34 -1.06
C VAL A 496 1.81 0.66 -2.16
N ASP A 497 0.92 0.85 -3.14
CA ASP A 497 1.14 1.83 -4.21
C ASP A 497 -0.18 2.42 -4.72
N VAL A 498 -0.13 3.68 -5.17
CA VAL A 498 -1.18 4.29 -5.98
C VAL A 498 -0.50 5.08 -7.08
N THR A 499 -0.79 4.70 -8.32
CA THR A 499 -0.23 5.32 -9.51
C THR A 499 -1.35 5.90 -10.37
N CYS A 500 -1.33 7.21 -10.62
CA CYS A 500 -2.28 7.88 -11.51
C CYS A 500 -1.62 8.25 -12.83
N LEU A 501 -2.09 7.62 -13.92
CA LEU A 501 -1.61 7.90 -15.27
C LEU A 501 -2.72 8.48 -16.12
N ASN A 502 -2.37 9.44 -16.97
CA ASN A 502 -3.28 9.94 -18.00
C ASN A 502 -3.40 8.95 -19.18
N GLY A 503 -4.29 9.24 -20.14
CA GLY A 503 -4.58 8.35 -21.26
C GLY A 503 -3.42 8.14 -22.25
N VAL A 504 -2.33 8.92 -22.16
CA VAL A 504 -1.08 8.71 -22.92
C VAL A 504 0.03 8.07 -22.08
N GLY A 505 -0.25 7.73 -20.82
CA GLY A 505 0.68 7.02 -19.93
C GLY A 505 1.64 7.91 -19.14
N GLU A 506 1.42 9.22 -19.09
CA GLU A 506 2.20 10.14 -18.25
C GLU A 506 1.63 10.20 -16.83
N ARG A 507 2.47 10.50 -15.84
CA ARG A 507 2.02 10.68 -14.45
C ARG A 507 1.27 11.98 -14.29
N VAL A 508 0.11 11.90 -13.64
CA VAL A 508 -0.65 13.06 -13.20
C VAL A 508 -0.05 13.57 -11.89
N ASN A 509 0.10 14.89 -11.75
CA ASN A 509 0.59 15.50 -10.51
C ASN A 509 -0.50 15.42 -9.43
N VAL A 510 -0.37 14.44 -8.54
CA VAL A 510 -1.28 14.21 -7.40
C VAL A 510 -0.49 14.01 -6.13
N THR A 511 -1.09 14.38 -4.99
CA THR A 511 -0.52 14.16 -3.66
C THR A 511 -1.25 13.04 -2.93
N ARG A 512 -0.56 12.42 -1.97
CA ARG A 512 -1.15 11.41 -1.08
C ARG A 512 -1.67 12.09 0.17
N ASP A 513 -2.92 11.81 0.51
CA ASP A 513 -3.48 12.19 1.78
C ASP A 513 -2.92 11.29 2.89
N ALA A 514 -2.44 11.90 3.98
CA ALA A 514 -1.74 11.17 5.03
C ALA A 514 -2.69 10.35 5.94
N GLU A 515 -3.95 10.78 6.05
CA GLU A 515 -4.95 10.12 6.89
C GLU A 515 -5.55 8.89 6.20
N THR A 516 -5.87 9.03 4.92
CA THR A 516 -6.60 8.00 4.15
C THR A 516 -5.71 7.20 3.21
N GLY A 517 -4.46 7.62 2.96
CA GLY A 517 -3.61 7.07 1.90
C GLY A 517 -4.15 7.31 0.49
N GLY A 518 -5.25 8.06 0.37
CA GLY A 518 -5.94 8.40 -0.87
C GLY A 518 -5.19 9.41 -1.73
N VAL A 519 -5.76 9.71 -2.89
CA VAL A 519 -5.19 10.61 -3.88
C VAL A 519 -5.95 11.94 -3.86
N ASP A 520 -5.24 13.02 -3.57
CA ASP A 520 -5.75 14.39 -3.62
C ASP A 520 -5.65 14.97 -5.04
N PHE A 521 -6.79 15.40 -5.56
CA PHE A 521 -6.94 15.94 -6.91
C PHE A 521 -6.84 17.47 -6.98
N SER A 522 -6.65 18.16 -5.86
CA SER A 522 -6.68 19.62 -5.77
C SER A 522 -5.60 20.32 -6.61
N GLN A 523 -4.50 19.63 -6.92
CA GLN A 523 -3.36 20.15 -7.68
C GLN A 523 -3.27 19.59 -9.11
N VAL A 524 -4.29 18.85 -9.56
CA VAL A 524 -4.29 18.30 -10.91
C VAL A 524 -4.47 19.43 -11.92
N ALA A 525 -3.55 19.50 -12.87
CA ALA A 525 -3.53 20.49 -13.93
C ALA A 525 -4.44 20.10 -15.11
N PRO A 526 -4.78 21.05 -15.99
CA PRO A 526 -5.39 20.77 -17.28
C PRO A 526 -4.46 19.91 -18.16
N ALA A 527 -5.04 18.99 -18.91
CA ALA A 527 -4.36 18.16 -19.89
C ALA A 527 -3.91 18.96 -21.12
N SER A 528 -2.80 18.54 -21.73
CA SER A 528 -2.22 19.15 -22.93
C SER A 528 -2.72 18.60 -24.26
N SER A 529 -3.43 17.47 -24.24
CA SER A 529 -4.05 16.89 -25.43
C SER A 529 -5.35 16.17 -25.09
N PRO A 530 -6.25 15.95 -26.06
CA PRO A 530 -7.47 15.17 -25.85
C PRO A 530 -7.20 13.75 -25.31
N ALA A 531 -6.12 13.11 -25.76
CA ALA A 531 -5.75 11.77 -25.31
C ALA A 531 -5.27 11.74 -23.84
N ALA A 532 -4.85 12.88 -23.28
CA ALA A 532 -4.45 13.00 -21.88
C ALA A 532 -5.60 13.39 -20.93
N LEU A 533 -6.82 13.62 -21.43
CA LEU A 533 -7.98 13.95 -20.59
C LEU A 533 -8.36 12.82 -19.61
N PRO A 534 -8.38 11.53 -20.02
CA PRO A 534 -8.69 10.43 -19.11
C PRO A 534 -7.53 10.17 -18.16
N ILE A 535 -7.84 9.85 -16.91
CA ILE A 535 -6.91 9.52 -15.83
C ILE A 535 -7.35 8.17 -15.23
N THR A 536 -6.40 7.25 -15.06
CA THR A 536 -6.60 6.00 -14.33
C THR A 536 -5.70 6.00 -13.10
N CYS A 537 -6.31 6.05 -11.92
CA CYS A 537 -5.60 5.88 -10.64
C CYS A 537 -5.67 4.41 -10.21
N THR A 538 -4.54 3.72 -10.24
CA THR A 538 -4.41 2.30 -9.90
C THR A 538 -3.96 2.16 -8.46
N PHE A 539 -4.84 1.67 -7.59
CA PHE A 539 -4.57 1.33 -6.20
C PHE A 539 -4.09 -0.12 -6.12
N THR A 540 -2.85 -0.32 -5.66
CA THR A 540 -2.21 -1.63 -5.62
C THR A 540 -2.08 -2.10 -4.18
N ASN A 541 -2.74 -3.21 -3.85
CA ASN A 541 -2.55 -3.85 -2.55
C ASN A 541 -1.63 -5.05 -2.61
N ARG A 542 -1.04 -5.35 -1.46
CA ARG A 542 -0.35 -6.60 -1.20
C ARG A 542 -1.09 -7.38 -0.13
N GLU A 543 -1.26 -8.68 -0.35
CA GLU A 543 -1.65 -9.63 0.68
C GLU A 543 -0.42 -10.10 1.44
N GLN A 544 -0.45 -10.00 2.77
CA GLN A 544 0.65 -10.34 3.65
C GLN A 544 0.15 -11.29 4.73
N THR A 545 0.97 -12.27 5.14
CA THR A 545 0.59 -13.22 6.18
C THR A 545 1.80 -13.62 7.04
N PRO A 546 1.61 -13.97 8.32
CA PRO A 546 2.63 -14.68 9.08
C PRO A 546 2.66 -16.15 8.65
N LYS A 547 3.86 -16.74 8.54
CA LYS A 547 4.02 -18.18 8.27
C LYS A 547 4.99 -18.75 9.27
N LEU A 548 4.45 -19.32 10.35
CA LEU A 548 5.28 -19.92 11.37
C LEU A 548 5.55 -21.38 11.01
N ARG A 549 6.82 -21.72 10.89
CA ARG A 549 7.30 -23.10 10.78
C ARG A 549 7.87 -23.51 12.12
N ILE A 550 7.38 -24.61 12.67
CA ILE A 550 7.88 -25.20 13.91
C ILE A 550 8.78 -26.38 13.55
N GLN A 551 9.83 -26.59 14.32
CA GLN A 551 10.73 -27.72 14.12
C GLN A 551 11.25 -28.19 15.47
N LYS A 552 11.44 -29.50 15.60
CA LYS A 552 12.05 -30.12 16.77
C LYS A 552 13.30 -30.91 16.38
N ASP A 553 14.39 -30.62 17.05
CA ASP A 553 15.66 -31.31 16.90
C ASP A 553 16.11 -31.95 18.22
N LEU A 554 16.89 -33.02 18.11
CA LEU A 554 17.64 -33.55 19.24
C LEU A 554 18.86 -32.64 19.51
N GLU A 555 19.03 -32.20 20.76
CA GLU A 555 20.18 -31.38 21.15
C GLU A 555 21.28 -32.24 21.79
N SER A 556 20.94 -33.07 22.78
CA SER A 556 21.91 -33.97 23.43
C SER A 556 21.27 -35.14 24.17
N VAL A 557 22.04 -36.21 24.37
CA VAL A 557 21.72 -37.30 25.29
C VAL A 557 22.94 -37.59 26.16
N GLU A 558 22.72 -37.61 27.47
CA GLU A 558 23.73 -37.88 28.50
C GLU A 558 23.27 -39.03 29.40
N GLY A 559 24.22 -39.80 29.94
CA GLY A 559 23.89 -40.89 30.87
C GLY A 559 23.19 -42.10 30.24
N ALA A 560 23.06 -42.16 28.91
CA ALA A 560 22.36 -43.24 28.21
C ALA A 560 22.94 -44.66 28.45
N THR A 561 24.18 -44.76 28.95
CA THR A 561 24.81 -46.01 29.39
C THR A 561 24.40 -46.48 30.78
N THR A 562 23.72 -45.65 31.57
CA THR A 562 23.18 -45.97 32.90
C THR A 562 21.65 -46.02 32.85
N ASP A 563 21.03 -46.23 34.01
CA ASP A 563 19.57 -46.15 34.16
C ASP A 563 19.07 -44.72 34.41
N ASP A 564 19.99 -43.74 34.49
CA ASP A 564 19.70 -42.32 34.68
C ASP A 564 20.11 -41.54 33.43
N ILE A 565 19.12 -41.21 32.60
CA ILE A 565 19.33 -40.58 31.30
C ILE A 565 18.91 -39.10 31.38
N THR A 566 19.69 -38.21 30.80
CA THR A 566 19.28 -36.81 30.56
C THR A 566 19.21 -36.59 29.06
N VAL A 567 18.06 -36.19 28.54
CA VAL A 567 17.87 -35.85 27.13
C VAL A 567 17.44 -34.42 26.97
N THR A 568 18.04 -33.71 26.02
CA THR A 568 17.70 -32.32 25.69
C THR A 568 17.23 -32.25 24.24
N TYR A 569 16.11 -31.57 24.02
CA TYR A 569 15.60 -31.25 22.69
C TYR A 569 15.59 -29.73 22.49
N ARG A 570 15.76 -29.32 21.23
CA ARG A 570 15.57 -27.94 20.79
C ARG A 570 14.31 -27.86 19.94
N ILE A 571 13.49 -26.86 20.21
CA ILE A 571 12.32 -26.50 19.42
C ILE A 571 12.59 -25.12 18.85
N THR A 572 12.48 -24.95 17.54
CA THR A 572 12.65 -23.67 16.87
C THR A 572 11.38 -23.31 16.13
N ALA A 573 10.90 -22.09 16.32
CA ALA A 573 9.86 -21.50 15.49
C ALA A 573 10.49 -20.41 14.62
N THR A 574 10.26 -20.47 13.31
CA THR A 574 10.75 -19.51 12.32
C THR A 574 9.57 -18.86 11.62
N ASN A 575 9.60 -17.54 11.41
CA ASN A 575 8.58 -16.86 10.63
C ASN A 575 9.07 -16.64 9.19
N ASP A 576 8.58 -17.46 8.27
CA ASP A 576 8.86 -17.40 6.84
C ASP A 576 7.94 -16.41 6.09
N GLY A 577 6.99 -15.78 6.80
CA GLY A 577 6.00 -14.85 6.25
C GLY A 577 6.47 -13.39 6.24
N THR A 578 5.58 -12.51 5.77
CA THR A 578 5.86 -11.06 5.64
C THR A 578 5.24 -10.19 6.73
N LEU A 579 4.45 -10.78 7.63
CA LEU A 579 3.94 -10.14 8.84
C LEU A 579 4.48 -10.82 10.09
N ALA A 580 4.60 -10.05 11.18
CA ALA A 580 4.86 -10.63 12.49
C ALA A 580 3.74 -11.61 12.88
N GLY A 581 4.11 -12.77 13.40
CA GLY A 581 3.19 -13.81 13.84
C GLY A 581 3.45 -14.23 15.28
N VAL A 582 2.51 -14.90 15.91
CA VAL A 582 2.65 -15.49 17.25
C VAL A 582 2.60 -17.01 17.16
N THR A 583 3.50 -17.70 17.86
CA THR A 583 3.53 -19.19 17.88
C THR A 583 2.25 -19.81 18.43
N GLY A 584 1.44 -19.04 19.15
CA GLY A 584 0.46 -19.58 20.08
C GLY A 584 1.14 -20.47 21.13
N ARG A 585 0.34 -21.28 21.81
CA ARG A 585 0.83 -22.21 22.80
C ARG A 585 1.61 -23.34 22.13
N LEU A 586 2.87 -23.52 22.51
CA LEU A 586 3.69 -24.66 22.09
C LEU A 586 3.76 -25.68 23.23
N THR A 587 3.40 -26.93 22.92
CA THR A 587 3.34 -28.02 23.89
C THR A 587 4.18 -29.20 23.44
N ASP A 588 5.11 -29.61 24.30
CA ASP A 588 6.01 -30.74 24.11
C ASP A 588 5.45 -32.01 24.78
N THR A 589 5.45 -33.14 24.08
CA THR A 589 4.80 -34.38 24.52
C THR A 589 5.74 -35.56 24.33
N PRO A 590 6.42 -36.02 25.40
CA PRO A 590 7.26 -37.21 25.33
C PRO A 590 6.40 -38.47 25.22
N ASN A 591 6.81 -39.41 24.36
CA ASN A 591 6.21 -40.73 24.25
C ASN A 591 7.32 -41.77 24.10
N PHE A 592 8.08 -41.94 25.18
CA PHE A 592 9.26 -42.79 25.22
C PHE A 592 8.91 -44.27 25.22
N ALA A 593 9.91 -45.10 24.92
CA ALA A 593 9.80 -46.54 24.99
C ALA A 593 9.32 -47.04 26.37
N PRO A 594 8.55 -48.14 26.43
CA PRO A 594 8.17 -48.77 27.69
C PRO A 594 9.38 -49.02 28.60
N GLY A 595 9.24 -48.64 29.87
CA GLY A 595 10.32 -48.68 30.86
C GLY A 595 11.20 -47.43 30.89
N LEU A 596 10.98 -46.44 30.04
CA LEU A 596 11.57 -45.10 30.17
C LEU A 596 10.55 -44.14 30.78
N THR A 597 10.81 -43.65 32.00
CA THR A 597 9.90 -42.76 32.73
C THR A 597 10.54 -41.41 32.98
N VAL A 598 9.89 -40.33 32.55
CA VAL A 598 10.31 -38.95 32.88
C VAL A 598 10.12 -38.73 34.38
N ARG A 599 11.19 -38.32 35.08
CA ARG A 599 11.15 -37.90 36.49
C ARG A 599 10.86 -36.41 36.61
N SER A 600 11.59 -35.62 35.84
CA SER A 600 11.42 -34.17 35.78
C SER A 600 11.80 -33.63 34.41
N ALA A 601 11.28 -32.45 34.10
CA ALA A 601 11.65 -31.69 32.92
C ALA A 601 11.93 -30.23 33.28
N ALA A 602 12.88 -29.61 32.59
CA ALA A 602 13.19 -28.20 32.68
C ALA A 602 13.08 -27.57 31.29
N VAL A 603 12.48 -26.38 31.21
CA VAL A 603 12.28 -25.64 29.96
C VAL A 603 13.00 -24.30 30.06
N ALA A 604 13.72 -23.92 29.02
CA ALA A 604 14.41 -22.63 28.92
C ALA A 604 14.47 -22.14 27.46
N THR A 605 14.89 -20.89 27.25
CA THR A 605 15.12 -20.31 25.90
C THR A 605 16.57 -20.42 25.43
N SER A 606 17.43 -21.02 26.25
CA SER A 606 18.83 -21.32 25.94
C SER A 606 19.28 -22.59 26.67
N VAL A 607 20.33 -23.24 26.16
CA VAL A 607 20.91 -24.43 26.79
C VAL A 607 21.42 -24.12 28.21
N ASP A 608 22.18 -23.05 28.38
CA ASP A 608 22.69 -22.62 29.70
C ASP A 608 21.56 -22.28 30.68
N GLY A 609 20.43 -21.78 30.16
CA GLY A 609 19.25 -21.47 30.97
C GLY A 609 18.64 -22.70 31.64
N LEU A 610 18.83 -23.89 31.07
CA LEU A 610 18.31 -25.15 31.62
C LEU A 610 18.91 -25.48 32.99
N ASP A 611 20.13 -25.01 33.29
CA ASP A 611 20.81 -25.30 34.56
C ASP A 611 20.20 -24.56 35.75
N THR A 612 19.45 -23.48 35.47
CA THR A 612 18.79 -22.64 36.49
C THR A 612 17.26 -22.63 36.36
N ALA A 613 16.72 -23.29 35.33
CA ALA A 613 15.30 -23.41 35.11
C ALA A 613 14.63 -24.22 36.22
N THR A 614 13.39 -23.87 36.55
CA THR A 614 12.61 -24.60 37.56
C THR A 614 12.25 -25.98 37.03
N GLU A 615 12.63 -27.04 37.76
CA GLU A 615 12.24 -28.40 37.41
C GLU A 615 10.75 -28.62 37.66
N GLN A 616 10.07 -29.10 36.62
CA GLN A 616 8.70 -29.57 36.65
C GLN A 616 8.70 -31.08 36.88
N GLY A 617 7.77 -31.60 37.68
CA GLY A 617 7.62 -33.04 37.88
C GLY A 617 7.19 -33.78 36.60
N ALA A 618 7.08 -35.11 36.71
CA ALA A 618 6.56 -35.95 35.62
C ALA A 618 5.16 -35.49 35.18
N ALA A 619 4.99 -35.25 33.89
CA ALA A 619 3.73 -34.85 33.27
C ALA A 619 3.59 -35.48 31.87
N ALA A 620 2.36 -35.57 31.37
CA ALA A 620 2.10 -36.07 30.02
C ALA A 620 2.58 -35.11 28.92
N SER A 621 2.67 -33.81 29.24
CA SER A 621 3.10 -32.77 28.31
C SER A 621 3.65 -31.55 29.06
N TYR A 622 4.53 -30.79 28.40
CA TYR A 622 5.19 -29.61 28.95
C TYR A 622 4.98 -28.40 28.06
N VAL A 623 4.59 -27.28 28.65
CA VAL A 623 4.36 -26.02 27.91
C VAL A 623 5.70 -25.32 27.72
N LEU A 624 6.05 -25.02 26.47
CA LEU A 624 7.29 -24.33 26.12
C LEU A 624 7.10 -22.81 26.13
N THR A 625 5.96 -22.36 25.63
CA THR A 625 5.53 -20.95 25.61
C THR A 625 4.01 -20.91 25.49
N GLU A 626 3.36 -19.88 26.06
CA GLU A 626 1.94 -19.60 25.83
C GLU A 626 1.71 -18.79 24.52
N GLY A 627 2.79 -18.31 23.91
CA GLY A 627 2.77 -17.49 22.70
C GLY A 627 3.96 -16.56 22.65
N THR A 628 4.73 -16.62 21.57
CA THR A 628 5.85 -15.71 21.32
C THR A 628 5.71 -15.06 19.96
N ALA A 629 5.81 -13.73 19.94
CA ALA A 629 5.81 -12.97 18.69
C ALA A 629 7.14 -13.14 17.98
N ILE A 630 7.09 -13.41 16.68
CA ILE A 630 8.25 -13.62 15.81
C ILE A 630 8.11 -12.69 14.61
N GLU A 631 9.07 -11.78 14.48
CA GLU A 631 9.16 -10.86 13.34
C GLU A 631 9.42 -11.60 12.02
N PRO A 632 9.06 -11.02 10.87
CA PRO A 632 9.38 -11.60 9.55
C PRO A 632 10.86 -11.97 9.41
N GLY A 633 11.14 -13.21 9.01
CA GLY A 633 12.49 -13.75 8.84
C GLY A 633 13.25 -14.04 10.15
N ALA A 634 12.64 -13.82 11.32
CA ALA A 634 13.26 -14.11 12.61
C ALA A 634 12.96 -15.55 13.08
N SER A 635 13.66 -15.98 14.13
CA SER A 635 13.42 -17.27 14.78
C SER A 635 13.51 -17.14 16.30
N SER A 636 12.80 -18.00 17.01
CA SER A 636 12.89 -18.17 18.47
C SER A 636 13.07 -19.65 18.79
N SER A 637 13.85 -19.94 19.83
CA SER A 637 14.14 -21.31 20.25
C SER A 637 13.82 -21.55 21.71
N TRP A 638 13.34 -22.75 21.99
CA TRP A 638 13.13 -23.29 23.32
C TRP A 638 13.86 -24.61 23.44
N TYR A 639 14.31 -24.91 24.64
CA TYR A 639 14.97 -26.14 24.98
C TYR A 639 14.20 -26.82 26.09
N ILE A 640 14.04 -28.13 25.99
CA ILE A 640 13.48 -28.95 27.04
C ILE A 640 14.45 -30.07 27.39
N ARG A 641 14.86 -30.09 28.66
CA ARG A 641 15.72 -31.13 29.24
C ARG A 641 14.90 -32.02 30.13
N MET A 642 14.88 -33.32 29.85
CA MET A 642 14.15 -34.31 30.62
C MET A 642 15.13 -35.25 31.31
N LYS A 643 14.92 -35.46 32.62
CA LYS A 643 15.60 -36.50 33.40
C LYS A 643 14.72 -37.74 33.38
N VAL A 644 15.26 -38.84 32.86
CA VAL A 644 14.54 -40.07 32.58
C VAL A 644 15.17 -41.22 33.35
N THR A 645 14.35 -42.09 33.91
CA THR A 645 14.80 -43.34 34.52
C THR A 645 14.43 -44.52 33.64
N ARG A 646 15.39 -45.43 33.44
CA ARG A 646 15.18 -46.72 32.79
C ARG A 646 14.88 -47.78 33.85
N ASP A 647 13.77 -48.48 33.67
CA ASP A 647 13.38 -49.65 34.47
C ASP A 647 13.21 -50.86 33.54
N SER A 648 14.19 -51.76 33.56
CA SER A 648 14.18 -52.98 32.77
C SER A 648 13.16 -54.02 33.24
N SER A 649 12.57 -53.83 34.42
CA SER A 649 11.50 -54.68 34.95
C SER A 649 10.09 -54.22 34.56
N ALA A 650 9.98 -53.06 33.90
CA ALA A 650 8.70 -52.50 33.50
C ALA A 650 7.98 -53.39 32.46
N ALA A 651 6.65 -53.47 32.57
CA ALA A 651 5.85 -54.22 31.62
C ALA A 651 5.99 -53.64 30.19
N GLY A 652 6.27 -54.52 29.23
CA GLY A 652 6.49 -54.12 27.83
C GLY A 652 7.90 -53.61 27.51
N TYR A 653 8.82 -53.58 28.49
CA TYR A 653 10.22 -53.24 28.24
C TYR A 653 10.85 -54.20 27.22
N SER A 654 11.58 -53.65 26.26
CA SER A 654 12.39 -54.40 25.30
C SER A 654 13.57 -53.55 24.84
N GLU A 655 14.75 -54.15 24.73
CA GLU A 655 15.94 -53.49 24.18
C GLU A 655 15.72 -52.96 22.76
N SER A 656 14.89 -53.64 21.97
CA SER A 656 14.56 -53.21 20.60
C SER A 656 13.73 -51.93 20.56
N LEU A 657 12.91 -51.68 21.58
CA LEU A 657 12.12 -50.47 21.68
C LEU A 657 12.96 -49.29 22.17
N LEU A 658 14.17 -49.49 22.69
CA LEU A 658 15.07 -48.39 23.08
C LEU A 658 15.73 -47.69 21.89
N GLU A 659 15.59 -48.25 20.70
CA GLU A 659 16.03 -47.65 19.43
C GLU A 659 14.95 -46.76 18.86
N CYS A 660 15.35 -45.71 18.14
CA CYS A 660 14.40 -44.95 17.34
C CYS A 660 13.91 -45.79 16.16
N ALA A 661 12.62 -45.71 15.87
CA ALA A 661 12.02 -46.32 14.71
C ALA A 661 11.29 -45.27 13.89
N SER A 662 11.27 -45.44 12.58
CA SER A 662 10.50 -44.61 11.66
C SER A 662 9.67 -45.46 10.70
N SER A 663 8.54 -44.91 10.27
CA SER A 663 7.63 -45.50 9.29
C SER A 663 7.06 -44.37 8.43
N ASN A 664 7.14 -44.51 7.10
CA ASN A 664 6.72 -43.47 6.14
C ASN A 664 7.32 -42.08 6.46
N ASP A 665 8.62 -42.04 6.73
CA ASP A 665 9.37 -40.81 7.07
C ASP A 665 8.88 -40.09 8.35
N ARG A 666 8.09 -40.77 9.20
CA ARG A 666 7.68 -40.30 10.52
C ARG A 666 8.29 -41.14 11.62
N LEU A 667 8.67 -40.53 12.73
CA LEU A 667 9.15 -41.24 13.91
C LEU A 667 7.98 -41.98 14.59
N THR A 668 8.28 -43.12 15.19
CA THR A 668 7.27 -43.99 15.81
C THR A 668 7.20 -43.71 17.31
N PRO A 669 6.05 -43.27 17.86
CA PRO A 669 5.87 -43.12 19.30
C PRO A 669 6.05 -44.45 20.05
N GLY A 670 6.55 -44.41 21.29
CA GLY A 670 6.83 -45.62 22.07
C GLY A 670 8.15 -46.31 21.70
N HIS A 671 9.00 -45.65 20.93
CA HIS A 671 10.35 -46.09 20.58
C HIS A 671 11.39 -45.04 20.99
N GLY A 672 12.55 -45.49 21.44
CA GLY A 672 13.64 -44.67 21.96
C GLY A 672 13.19 -43.59 22.93
N LEU A 673 13.89 -42.48 22.89
CA LEU A 673 13.50 -41.22 23.51
C LEU A 673 12.68 -40.41 22.49
N TYR A 674 11.55 -40.94 22.01
CA TYR A 674 10.67 -40.18 21.10
C TYR A 674 10.00 -39.00 21.80
N ASN A 675 10.02 -37.84 21.16
CA ASN A 675 9.37 -36.64 21.66
C ASN A 675 8.83 -35.79 20.51
N ALA A 676 7.65 -35.20 20.69
CA ALA A 676 7.00 -34.36 19.68
C ALA A 676 6.54 -33.02 20.27
N VAL A 677 6.60 -31.97 19.46
CA VAL A 677 6.02 -30.66 19.77
C VAL A 677 4.75 -30.43 18.96
N THR A 678 3.79 -29.72 19.55
CA THR A 678 2.54 -29.34 18.89
C THR A 678 2.33 -27.83 19.01
N GLY A 679 1.83 -27.21 17.96
CA GLY A 679 1.50 -25.78 17.89
C GLY A 679 0.37 -25.53 16.89
N ALA A 680 -0.46 -24.53 17.17
CA ALA A 680 -1.69 -24.28 16.39
C ALA A 680 -1.44 -23.60 15.03
N TYR A 681 -0.28 -22.98 14.84
CA TYR A 681 0.01 -22.12 13.68
C TYR A 681 1.17 -22.63 12.82
N ASP A 682 1.42 -23.93 12.87
CA ASP A 682 2.48 -24.57 12.10
C ASP A 682 2.10 -24.70 10.62
N HIS A 683 2.74 -23.91 9.77
CA HIS A 683 2.33 -23.74 8.37
C HIS A 683 2.87 -24.84 7.44
N ASP A 684 4.07 -25.38 7.69
CA ASP A 684 4.62 -26.51 6.91
C ASP A 684 4.16 -27.89 7.42
N GLY A 685 3.41 -27.90 8.52
CA GLY A 685 2.78 -29.08 9.09
C GLY A 685 3.72 -29.91 9.96
N GLU A 686 3.18 -30.94 10.61
CA GLU A 686 3.84 -31.59 11.74
C GLU A 686 5.05 -32.50 11.42
N ALA A 687 5.46 -32.60 10.16
CA ALA A 687 6.45 -33.58 9.68
C ALA A 687 7.81 -33.46 10.38
N ASN A 688 8.22 -32.23 10.71
CA ASN A 688 9.49 -31.86 11.34
C ASN A 688 9.35 -31.56 12.85
N ASN A 689 8.18 -31.84 13.44
CA ASN A 689 7.88 -31.54 14.85
C ASN A 689 8.25 -32.66 15.83
N GLU A 690 8.99 -33.66 15.37
CA GLU A 690 9.37 -34.84 16.14
C GLU A 690 10.87 -35.06 16.15
N ALA A 691 11.38 -35.51 17.28
CA ALA A 691 12.77 -35.90 17.44
C ALA A 691 12.83 -37.18 18.27
N CYS A 692 13.83 -38.01 18.00
CA CYS A 692 14.08 -39.21 18.77
C CYS A 692 15.58 -39.41 18.93
N ALA A 693 15.97 -39.97 20.08
CA ALA A 693 17.30 -40.48 20.28
C ALA A 693 17.27 -41.93 20.79
N PRO A 694 18.24 -42.79 20.42
CA PRO A 694 18.41 -44.08 21.06
C PRO A 694 18.61 -43.88 22.55
N ALA A 695 17.82 -44.57 23.36
CA ALA A 695 17.96 -44.49 24.81
C ALA A 695 19.20 -45.24 25.27
N ARG A 696 19.76 -46.15 24.47
CA ARG A 696 20.91 -46.98 24.81
C ARG A 696 21.99 -46.94 23.72
N PRO A 697 23.20 -46.43 24.01
CA PRO A 697 24.30 -46.44 23.06
C PRO A 697 24.84 -47.86 22.90
N ARG A 698 25.18 -48.25 21.66
CA ARG A 698 25.66 -49.59 21.31
C ARG A 698 27.06 -49.55 20.73
N PRO A 699 28.10 -49.33 21.56
CA PRO A 699 29.46 -49.52 21.10
C PRO A 699 29.73 -51.01 20.90
N ILE A 700 30.64 -51.33 19.99
CA ILE A 700 31.18 -52.68 19.83
C ILE A 700 32.69 -52.66 20.11
N ARG A 701 33.25 -53.85 20.33
CA ARG A 701 34.69 -54.01 20.47
C ARG A 701 35.31 -54.55 19.19
N ILE A 702 36.46 -54.02 18.80
CA ILE A 702 37.33 -54.63 17.78
C ILE A 702 38.56 -55.18 18.49
N GLU A 703 38.87 -56.47 18.26
CA GLU A 703 40.06 -57.12 18.79
C GLU A 703 40.96 -57.59 17.66
N LYS A 704 42.26 -57.37 17.82
CA LYS A 704 43.28 -57.89 16.93
C LYS A 704 44.03 -59.02 17.63
N ALA A 705 44.11 -60.16 16.97
CA ALA A 705 44.84 -61.32 17.48
C ALA A 705 45.80 -61.92 16.42
N GLY A 706 46.70 -62.77 16.88
CA GLY A 706 47.63 -63.57 16.08
C GLY A 706 47.84 -64.96 16.70
N THR A 707 48.64 -65.79 16.03
CA THR A 707 48.95 -67.16 16.50
C THR A 707 50.24 -67.24 17.32
N GLN A 708 50.96 -66.13 17.49
CA GLN A 708 52.22 -66.08 18.23
C GLN A 708 51.95 -66.02 19.73
N PRO A 709 52.65 -66.78 20.57
CA PRO A 709 52.43 -66.79 22.02
C PRO A 709 53.01 -65.55 22.71
N VAL A 710 52.43 -64.38 22.41
CA VAL A 710 52.82 -63.07 22.95
C VAL A 710 51.68 -62.54 23.80
N GLY A 711 51.87 -62.53 25.12
CA GLY A 711 50.84 -62.12 26.09
C GLY A 711 49.97 -63.28 26.59
N THR A 712 48.87 -62.94 27.24
CA THR A 712 47.88 -63.92 27.73
C THR A 712 47.06 -64.45 26.53
N PRO A 713 46.91 -65.78 26.37
CA PRO A 713 46.07 -66.33 25.31
C PRO A 713 44.60 -65.95 25.53
N ASN A 714 43.91 -65.65 24.44
CA ASN A 714 42.46 -65.54 24.36
C ASN A 714 41.81 -66.93 24.50
N ASP A 715 40.51 -66.96 24.75
CA ASP A 715 39.74 -68.20 24.96
C ASP A 715 39.76 -69.18 23.76
N ASP A 716 40.10 -68.70 22.56
CA ASP A 716 40.24 -69.49 21.34
C ASP A 716 41.69 -69.93 21.06
N GLY A 717 42.61 -69.69 22.00
CA GLY A 717 44.04 -70.02 21.87
C GLY A 717 44.86 -69.05 21.02
N THR A 718 44.26 -67.96 20.52
CA THR A 718 44.99 -66.87 19.85
C THR A 718 45.56 -65.88 20.88
N TYR A 719 46.43 -64.97 20.48
CA TYR A 719 47.08 -64.01 21.37
C TYR A 719 46.86 -62.57 20.88
N PRO A 720 46.70 -61.56 21.77
CA PRO A 720 46.58 -60.16 21.38
C PRO A 720 47.74 -59.68 20.50
N LEU A 721 47.44 -58.91 19.45
CA LEU A 721 48.44 -58.44 18.48
C LEU A 721 48.33 -56.94 18.23
N ASP A 722 49.31 -56.17 18.72
CA ASP A 722 49.38 -54.71 18.55
C ASP A 722 49.93 -54.31 17.16
N GLY A 723 49.74 -53.04 16.79
CA GLY A 723 50.28 -52.46 15.56
C GLY A 723 49.38 -52.56 14.33
N ALA A 724 48.14 -53.02 14.49
CA ALA A 724 47.11 -52.95 13.45
C ALA A 724 46.40 -51.58 13.46
N ALA A 725 45.85 -51.18 12.32
CA ALA A 725 44.96 -50.05 12.20
C ALA A 725 43.66 -50.47 11.51
N PHE A 726 42.53 -49.94 11.99
CA PHE A 726 41.20 -50.25 11.45
C PHE A 726 40.42 -48.97 11.15
N ALA A 727 39.49 -49.08 10.22
CA ALA A 727 38.48 -48.07 9.95
C ALA A 727 37.11 -48.77 9.80
N ILE A 728 36.05 -48.16 10.33
CA ILE A 728 34.68 -48.60 10.12
C ILE A 728 34.00 -47.58 9.22
N TYR A 729 33.36 -48.07 8.16
CA TYR A 729 32.54 -47.27 7.25
C TYR A 729 31.08 -47.69 7.37
N ASP A 730 30.16 -46.76 7.11
CA ASP A 730 28.70 -46.97 7.08
C ASP A 730 28.17 -47.24 5.66
N ASN A 731 29.07 -47.40 4.70
CA ASN A 731 28.75 -47.62 3.29
C ASN A 731 29.71 -48.63 2.64
N GLU A 732 29.18 -49.44 1.72
CA GLU A 732 29.93 -50.47 1.01
C GLU A 732 31.05 -49.90 0.13
N ALA A 733 30.87 -48.67 -0.37
CA ALA A 733 31.85 -48.00 -1.22
C ALA A 733 33.12 -47.59 -0.47
N LEU A 734 33.14 -47.68 0.88
CA LEU A 734 34.22 -47.24 1.76
C LEU A 734 34.64 -45.79 1.47
N ALA A 735 33.66 -44.97 1.10
CA ALA A 735 33.86 -43.59 0.68
C ALA A 735 33.55 -42.63 1.82
N GLY A 736 34.26 -41.51 1.86
CA GLY A 736 34.10 -40.47 2.89
C GLY A 736 34.93 -40.73 4.14
N ASP A 737 34.62 -39.98 5.20
CA ASP A 737 35.28 -40.13 6.50
C ASP A 737 34.72 -41.37 7.23
N PRO A 738 35.57 -42.25 7.77
CA PRO A 738 35.11 -43.41 8.54
C PRO A 738 34.42 -43.01 9.83
N VAL A 739 33.35 -43.72 10.20
CA VAL A 739 32.59 -43.51 11.44
C VAL A 739 33.40 -43.87 12.70
N SER A 740 34.49 -44.62 12.54
CA SER A 740 35.45 -44.90 13.62
C SER A 740 36.82 -45.27 13.05
N VAL A 741 37.90 -44.79 13.67
CA VAL A 741 39.29 -45.11 13.29
C VAL A 741 40.07 -45.60 14.50
N LEU A 742 40.92 -46.61 14.28
CA LEU A 742 41.85 -47.15 15.26
C LEU A 742 43.27 -47.20 14.67
N ASP A 743 44.28 -46.85 15.46
CA ASP A 743 45.69 -47.05 15.13
C ASP A 743 46.46 -47.58 16.37
N GLY A 744 47.10 -48.74 16.24
CA GLY A 744 48.22 -49.17 17.08
C GLY A 744 47.92 -50.16 18.22
N GLY A 745 46.67 -50.34 18.64
CA GLY A 745 46.30 -51.23 19.76
C GLY A 745 45.65 -52.55 19.33
N SER A 746 45.81 -53.60 20.16
CA SER A 746 45.17 -54.91 19.98
C SER A 746 43.68 -54.96 20.37
N ARG A 747 43.15 -53.90 20.99
CA ARG A 747 41.77 -53.83 21.44
C ARG A 747 41.24 -52.40 21.41
N PHE A 748 40.00 -52.24 20.96
CA PHE A 748 39.35 -50.94 20.81
C PHE A 748 37.84 -51.02 20.99
N VAL A 749 37.24 -49.98 21.56
CA VAL A 749 35.78 -49.83 21.68
C VAL A 749 35.36 -48.70 20.77
N THR A 750 34.40 -48.96 19.89
CA THR A 750 33.91 -47.98 18.92
C THR A 750 33.12 -46.87 19.62
N ALA A 751 32.97 -45.73 18.94
CA ALA A 751 31.82 -44.89 19.21
C ALA A 751 30.52 -45.71 19.05
N PRO A 752 29.43 -45.37 19.74
CA PRO A 752 28.14 -46.04 19.57
C PRO A 752 27.73 -46.08 18.09
N LEU A 753 27.30 -47.26 17.64
CA LEU A 753 26.84 -47.49 16.28
C LEU A 753 25.31 -47.66 16.30
N GLU A 754 24.65 -47.16 15.26
CA GLU A 754 23.20 -47.23 15.14
C GLU A 754 22.74 -48.64 14.74
N THR A 755 21.55 -49.03 15.19
CA THR A 755 20.94 -50.30 14.80
C THR A 755 20.32 -50.22 13.40
N GLY A 756 20.18 -51.37 12.73
CA GLY A 756 19.52 -51.45 11.42
C GLY A 756 20.35 -50.92 10.24
N LYS A 757 21.59 -50.47 10.48
CA LYS A 757 22.58 -50.12 9.45
C LYS A 757 23.57 -51.25 9.22
N THR A 758 24.11 -51.29 8.00
CA THR A 758 25.23 -52.15 7.64
C THR A 758 26.52 -51.36 7.79
N TYR A 759 27.53 -51.95 8.39
CA TYR A 759 28.85 -51.36 8.58
C TYR A 759 29.93 -52.25 7.97
N TRP A 760 31.02 -51.64 7.53
CA TRP A 760 32.16 -52.31 6.93
C TRP A 760 33.42 -52.05 7.74
N LEU A 761 33.94 -53.09 8.40
CA LEU A 761 35.22 -53.06 9.09
C LEU A 761 36.36 -53.32 8.11
N VAL A 762 37.28 -52.38 8.01
CA VAL A 762 38.46 -52.44 7.14
C VAL A 762 39.71 -52.43 8.01
N GLU A 763 40.59 -53.42 7.82
CA GLU A 763 41.95 -53.31 8.32
C GLU A 763 42.74 -52.44 7.35
N THR A 764 43.16 -51.26 7.80
CA THR A 764 43.88 -50.26 6.98
C THR A 764 45.38 -50.43 7.07
N ARG A 765 45.88 -51.11 8.11
CA ARG A 765 47.29 -51.45 8.29
C ARG A 765 47.40 -52.74 9.09
N ALA A 766 48.10 -53.73 8.54
CA ALA A 766 48.44 -54.95 9.26
C ALA A 766 49.63 -54.71 10.21
N PRO A 767 49.72 -55.44 11.33
CA PRO A 767 50.92 -55.51 12.16
C PRO A 767 52.15 -55.93 11.35
N VAL A 768 53.34 -55.51 11.80
CA VAL A 768 54.61 -55.83 11.12
C VAL A 768 54.77 -57.35 10.98
N GLY A 769 55.06 -57.81 9.76
CA GLY A 769 55.26 -59.23 9.45
C GLY A 769 53.97 -60.04 9.23
N HIS A 770 52.81 -59.40 9.17
CA HIS A 770 51.50 -60.02 8.96
C HIS A 770 50.85 -59.60 7.64
N ALA A 771 49.92 -60.41 7.15
CA ALA A 771 49.14 -60.09 5.96
C ALA A 771 47.90 -59.27 6.32
N LEU A 772 47.65 -58.20 5.58
CA LEU A 772 46.43 -57.38 5.70
C LEU A 772 45.19 -58.20 5.38
N LEU A 773 44.10 -57.96 6.12
CA LEU A 773 42.80 -58.53 5.82
C LEU A 773 42.43 -58.26 4.35
N PRO A 774 42.17 -59.31 3.54
CA PRO A 774 42.09 -59.17 2.09
C PRO A 774 40.80 -58.49 1.61
N ARG A 775 39.77 -58.42 2.46
CA ARG A 775 38.47 -57.82 2.17
C ARG A 775 37.85 -57.19 3.43
N PRO A 776 37.06 -56.12 3.28
CA PRO A 776 36.24 -55.58 4.37
C PRO A 776 35.27 -56.62 4.94
N VAL A 777 34.95 -56.51 6.22
CA VAL A 777 33.95 -57.35 6.90
C VAL A 777 32.66 -56.55 7.05
N ALA A 778 31.61 -56.98 6.35
CA ALA A 778 30.27 -56.45 6.56
C ALA A 778 29.67 -57.01 7.86
N PHE A 779 29.13 -56.13 8.69
CA PHE A 779 28.42 -56.49 9.92
C PHE A 779 27.26 -55.54 10.18
N HIS A 780 26.27 -56.02 10.93
CA HIS A 780 25.09 -55.28 11.34
C HIS A 780 24.96 -55.33 12.86
N ILE A 781 24.43 -54.26 13.42
CA ILE A 781 24.14 -54.18 14.85
C ILE A 781 22.64 -54.19 15.06
N GLU A 782 22.21 -55.05 15.97
CA GLU A 782 20.82 -55.18 16.39
C GLU A 782 20.72 -55.04 17.91
N ALA A 783 19.52 -54.69 18.35
CA ALA A 783 19.16 -54.80 19.75
C ALA A 783 19.06 -56.27 20.16
N GLY A 784 19.57 -56.57 21.34
CA GLY A 784 19.50 -57.88 21.97
C GLY A 784 18.10 -58.28 22.40
N ALA A 785 17.92 -59.57 22.67
CA ALA A 785 16.65 -60.12 23.15
C ALA A 785 16.52 -60.08 24.69
N ASP A 786 17.62 -59.86 25.43
CA ASP A 786 17.65 -59.86 26.89
C ASP A 786 18.67 -58.87 27.47
N ALA A 787 18.63 -58.70 28.80
CA ALA A 787 19.43 -57.73 29.55
C ALA A 787 20.92 -58.08 29.66
N ASP A 788 21.31 -59.34 29.37
CA ASP A 788 22.70 -59.80 29.45
C ASP A 788 23.41 -59.70 28.10
N ALA A 789 22.66 -59.77 26.99
CA ALA A 789 23.15 -59.70 25.62
C ALA A 789 22.53 -58.53 24.85
N THR A 790 22.62 -57.34 25.43
CA THR A 790 21.82 -56.18 25.02
C THR A 790 22.11 -55.70 23.61
N THR A 791 23.30 -55.95 23.05
CA THR A 791 23.69 -55.63 21.67
C THR A 791 24.13 -56.91 20.97
N VAL A 792 23.65 -57.11 19.74
CA VAL A 792 23.98 -58.28 18.91
C VAL A 792 24.68 -57.82 17.64
N ILE A 793 25.78 -58.49 17.30
CA ILE A 793 26.49 -58.30 16.03
C ILE A 793 26.12 -59.46 15.12
N LYS A 794 25.62 -59.16 13.92
CA LYS A 794 25.40 -60.13 12.84
C LYS A 794 26.37 -59.87 11.71
N THR A 795 26.82 -60.93 11.06
CA THR A 795 27.71 -60.87 9.88
C THR A 795 27.10 -61.68 8.75
N ASP A 796 27.42 -61.32 7.50
CA ASP A 796 26.94 -62.02 6.30
C ASP A 796 27.55 -63.42 6.11
N PHE A 797 28.55 -63.77 6.94
CA PHE A 797 29.14 -65.10 7.01
C PHE A 797 28.69 -65.78 8.31
N GLY A 798 28.30 -67.05 8.23
CA GLY A 798 27.97 -67.86 9.41
C GLY A 798 29.17 -68.03 10.35
N ALA A 799 28.91 -68.33 11.63
CA ALA A 799 29.93 -68.47 12.67
C ALA A 799 31.09 -69.42 12.30
N ASP A 800 30.86 -70.33 11.34
CA ASP A 800 31.81 -71.33 10.85
C ASP A 800 32.01 -71.34 9.31
N GLU A 801 31.48 -70.36 8.55
CA GLU A 801 31.44 -70.43 7.06
C GLU A 801 32.29 -69.39 6.30
N GLY A 802 33.03 -68.48 6.95
CA GLY A 802 33.87 -67.53 6.18
C GLY A 802 34.96 -66.84 6.98
N PHE A 803 36.21 -67.11 6.59
CA PHE A 803 37.49 -66.62 7.14
C PHE A 803 37.91 -67.28 8.46
N SER A 804 38.98 -68.10 8.44
CA SER A 804 39.69 -68.53 9.65
C SER A 804 40.25 -67.37 10.49
N SER A 805 40.18 -66.15 9.96
CA SER A 805 40.75 -64.91 10.49
C SER A 805 39.73 -63.93 11.08
N VAL A 806 38.41 -64.16 11.06
CA VAL A 806 37.42 -63.22 11.65
C VAL A 806 36.39 -63.97 12.51
N ARG A 807 36.10 -63.47 13.71
CA ARG A 807 35.13 -64.08 14.64
C ARG A 807 34.27 -63.02 15.33
N VAL A 808 32.97 -63.28 15.47
CA VAL A 808 32.09 -62.48 16.31
C VAL A 808 32.18 -62.98 17.75
N LEU A 809 32.42 -62.05 18.67
CA LEU A 809 32.41 -62.26 20.11
C LEU A 809 31.03 -61.84 20.65
N PRO A 810 30.23 -62.76 21.18
CA PRO A 810 28.91 -62.42 21.72
C PRO A 810 29.05 -61.55 22.97
N ALA A 811 28.02 -60.76 23.25
CA ALA A 811 27.86 -60.13 24.55
C ALA A 811 27.67 -61.21 25.62
N SER A 812 28.34 -61.09 26.77
CA SER A 812 28.25 -62.10 27.84
C SER A 812 28.25 -61.46 29.22
N GLY A 813 27.18 -61.72 29.97
CA GLY A 813 27.01 -61.28 31.37
C GLY A 813 27.99 -61.93 32.36
N SER A 814 28.63 -63.04 31.98
CA SER A 814 29.61 -63.78 32.79
C SER A 814 31.05 -63.24 32.73
N LEU A 815 31.33 -62.26 31.86
CA LEU A 815 32.65 -61.64 31.72
C LEU A 815 32.72 -60.32 32.52
N PRO A 816 33.83 -60.01 33.22
CA PRO A 816 33.95 -58.77 33.99
C PRO A 816 34.22 -57.54 33.10
N GLY A 817 33.67 -56.38 33.49
CA GLY A 817 34.06 -55.07 32.94
C GLY A 817 33.85 -54.91 31.42
N ALA A 818 34.89 -54.42 30.73
CA ALA A 818 34.86 -54.07 29.30
C ALA A 818 34.70 -55.27 28.34
N ASP A 819 34.70 -56.51 28.86
CA ASP A 819 34.53 -57.76 28.11
C ASP A 819 33.06 -58.11 27.84
N ARG A 820 32.11 -57.43 28.48
CA ARG A 820 30.65 -57.65 28.29
C ARG A 820 30.12 -57.16 26.95
N THR A 821 30.78 -56.16 26.35
CA THR A 821 30.41 -55.60 25.04
C THR A 821 30.64 -56.65 23.94
N PRO A 822 29.72 -56.83 22.98
CA PRO A 822 29.99 -57.72 21.84
C PRO A 822 31.13 -57.15 21.00
N GLY A 823 31.84 -58.01 20.26
CA GLY A 823 32.95 -57.55 19.44
C GLY A 823 33.24 -58.38 18.21
N ILE A 824 34.18 -57.91 17.40
CA ILE A 824 34.70 -58.61 16.23
C ILE A 824 36.19 -58.80 16.45
N ARG A 825 36.65 -60.05 16.46
CA ARG A 825 38.06 -60.40 16.53
C ARG A 825 38.60 -60.69 15.13
N VAL A 826 39.70 -60.04 14.77
CA VAL A 826 40.44 -60.23 13.52
C VAL A 826 41.80 -60.86 13.84
N VAL A 827 42.00 -62.09 13.39
CA VAL A 827 43.20 -62.92 13.59
C VAL A 827 44.08 -62.85 12.35
N ASP A 828 45.29 -62.30 12.45
CA ASP A 828 46.21 -62.30 11.31
C ASP A 828 47.13 -63.50 11.31
N THR A 829 47.44 -63.95 10.10
CA THR A 829 48.49 -64.93 9.86
C THR A 829 49.80 -64.24 9.50
N GLN A 830 50.90 -64.72 10.07
CA GLN A 830 52.25 -64.26 9.72
C GLN A 830 52.55 -64.54 8.25
N VAL A 831 53.19 -63.59 7.55
CA VAL A 831 53.63 -63.81 6.16
C VAL A 831 54.71 -64.89 6.17
N GLY A 832 54.41 -66.04 5.55
CA GLY A 832 55.38 -67.12 5.41
C GLY A 832 56.63 -66.63 4.67
N VAL A 833 57.79 -66.76 5.29
CA VAL A 833 59.06 -66.54 4.59
C VAL A 833 59.24 -67.69 3.61
N LEU A 834 59.16 -67.41 2.31
CA LEU A 834 59.51 -68.38 1.27
C LEU A 834 60.87 -69.01 1.63
N PRO A 835 61.02 -70.36 1.61
CA PRO A 835 62.34 -70.95 1.70
C PRO A 835 63.15 -70.38 0.53
N LYS A 836 64.40 -69.96 0.77
CA LYS A 836 65.33 -69.61 -0.31
C LYS A 836 65.62 -70.85 -1.16
N ALA A 837 64.71 -71.20 -2.05
CA ALA A 837 64.87 -72.20 -3.10
C ALA A 837 65.17 -71.47 -4.41
N GLY A 838 66.35 -70.83 -4.46
CA GLY A 838 66.93 -70.36 -5.71
C GLY A 838 67.54 -71.55 -6.43
N SER A 839 66.79 -72.14 -7.36
CA SER A 839 67.33 -73.10 -8.34
C SER A 839 68.44 -72.45 -9.16
N ILE A 840 69.54 -73.18 -9.37
CA ILE A 840 70.64 -72.77 -10.24
C ILE A 840 70.07 -72.53 -11.65
N GLY A 841 70.15 -71.29 -12.13
CA GLY A 841 69.53 -70.83 -13.38
C GLY A 841 70.00 -71.59 -14.62
N ILE A 842 69.32 -71.37 -15.75
CA ILE A 842 69.37 -72.13 -17.02
C ILE A 842 70.75 -72.27 -17.71
N TYR A 843 71.77 -71.59 -17.20
CA TYR A 843 73.11 -71.52 -17.79
C TYR A 843 73.88 -72.86 -17.88
N PRO A 844 73.80 -73.81 -16.93
CA PRO A 844 74.42 -75.14 -17.07
C PRO A 844 73.76 -75.98 -18.16
N GLN A 845 72.47 -75.78 -18.42
CA GLN A 845 71.70 -76.52 -19.43
C GLN A 845 71.99 -75.97 -20.84
N LEU A 846 72.19 -74.67 -20.97
CA LEU A 846 72.67 -74.05 -22.22
C LEU A 846 74.14 -74.42 -22.52
N ALA A 847 75.00 -74.48 -21.49
CA ALA A 847 76.38 -74.95 -21.63
C ALA A 847 76.46 -76.45 -22.02
N GLY A 848 75.60 -77.29 -21.45
CA GLY A 848 75.47 -78.70 -21.83
C GLY A 848 74.93 -78.91 -23.24
N GLY A 849 73.97 -78.09 -23.68
CA GLY A 849 73.42 -78.12 -25.04
C GLY A 849 74.43 -77.72 -26.12
N ALA A 850 75.24 -76.68 -25.85
CA ALA A 850 76.30 -76.25 -26.77
C ALA A 850 77.43 -77.28 -26.89
N ALA A 851 77.80 -77.95 -25.79
CA ALA A 851 78.81 -79.01 -25.80
C ALA A 851 78.36 -80.26 -26.58
N LEU A 852 77.08 -80.64 -26.50
CA LEU A 852 76.52 -81.77 -27.24
C LEU A 852 76.39 -81.49 -28.75
N LEU A 853 76.07 -80.25 -29.14
CA LEU A 853 76.07 -79.83 -30.55
C LEU A 853 77.48 -79.75 -31.12
N GLY A 854 78.47 -79.30 -30.32
CA GLY A 854 79.89 -79.31 -30.70
C GLY A 854 80.45 -80.73 -30.88
N LEU A 855 80.09 -81.67 -30.00
CA LEU A 855 80.50 -83.07 -30.08
C LEU A 855 79.81 -83.81 -31.26
N ALA A 856 78.57 -83.49 -31.58
CA ALA A 856 77.88 -84.00 -32.76
C ALA A 856 78.49 -83.46 -34.08
N GLY A 857 78.90 -82.18 -34.11
CA GLY A 857 79.64 -81.57 -35.22
C GLY A 857 81.01 -82.20 -35.44
N ALA A 858 81.77 -82.49 -34.38
CA ALA A 858 83.07 -83.16 -34.45
C ALA A 858 82.96 -84.63 -34.91
N CYS A 859 81.88 -85.33 -34.54
CA CYS A 859 81.63 -86.70 -35.01
C CYS A 859 81.15 -86.76 -36.47
N ALA A 860 80.42 -85.74 -36.95
CA ALA A 860 80.03 -85.62 -38.35
C ALA A 860 81.22 -85.23 -39.25
N TRP A 861 82.15 -84.39 -38.75
CA TRP A 861 83.38 -84.02 -39.47
C TRP A 861 84.36 -85.20 -39.58
N ARG A 862 84.54 -85.99 -38.51
CA ARG A 862 85.34 -87.24 -38.55
C ARG A 862 84.73 -88.37 -39.40
N ARG A 863 83.42 -88.36 -39.66
CA ARG A 863 82.78 -89.28 -40.64
C ARG A 863 82.95 -88.82 -42.08
N ARG A 864 83.03 -87.50 -42.35
CA ARG A 864 83.34 -86.94 -43.69
C ARG A 864 84.81 -87.12 -44.09
N GLU A 865 85.75 -87.12 -43.15
CA GLU A 865 87.17 -87.41 -43.45
C GLU A 865 87.46 -88.89 -43.77
N ARG A 866 86.52 -89.82 -43.54
CA ARG A 866 86.65 -91.24 -43.92
C ARG A 866 85.86 -91.65 -45.17
N THR A 867 85.22 -90.69 -45.85
CA THR A 867 84.47 -90.93 -47.11
C THR A 867 84.83 -89.97 -48.25
N GLN A 868 85.93 -89.22 -48.09
CA GLN A 868 86.62 -88.55 -49.19
C GLN A 868 88.01 -89.17 -49.38
N ALA A 869 88.06 -90.08 -50.35
CA ALA A 869 89.18 -90.41 -51.21
C ALA A 869 90.39 -91.17 -50.64
N ALA A 870 90.78 -92.35 -51.17
CA ALA A 870 90.34 -93.08 -52.38
C ALA A 870 90.24 -92.26 -53.68
#